data_AF-A0A429Z945-F1
#
_entry.id   AF-A0A429Z945-F1
#
_cell.length_a   1.000
_cell.length_b   1.000
_cell.length_c   1.000
_cell.angle_alpha   90.00
_cell.angle_beta   90.00
_cell.angle_gamma   90.00
#
_symmetry.space_group_name_H-M   'P 1'
#
loop_
_entity.id
_entity.type
_entity.pdbx_description
1 polymer ?
#
loop_
_entity_poly.entity_id
_entity_poly.type
_entity_poly.pdbx_seq_one_letter_code
_entity_poly.pdbx_strand_id
1 'polypeptide(L)'
;MKVRLTHELDQDTQTKVEWIGVKVGDVVAKGEELLQLEGSKSSLSVLAEESYQIEAVLVEVGQEVTNEVAILEVKQLEPNCCDTSVVKVSVTDEVAPDSQTLIAEININVGDKVVQDQELFQLEGNKSTVPVLAPSDGIVKQVLVNTGEKVMTGTVLCEIEGETQPSNCSQSKAVKQEVELTPDLLIIGAGPGGYVAALYAAKQGKQVVLVEKEALGGTCLNVGCIPTKALVKSAEVYHQFTQAAEFGIEVSDYSVNMGKVLEKKEAICQKLVSGIDSLVNEQGIKLIKGQAQFKNNQQVLVENKDTQYVIQATDTIIATGSKHSKLPISGIEQDFVLTSTTALSYPETIDSITIIGGGVIGMEFAFMYANFGTKVTVVEFSDHLLPMLDVEVSLEIQKIAEEKGIQVLTQTAVQSLHQEKNGQGVAVCQSVNQTDSFFIASEKVLVAVGREANLDGLGLENTDIELREDQKAIVVNEELETNVPHIYGIGDVIGGMQLAHVASHEGICVVDHLLGHNHTLNYDLVPSVIFTDPEIATVGLNEETARLTYPNLAISQFPFQANGKALTMREEKGFIKLMKDLDSQQLIGGTIIGPEASALISSLTLMIGSNLSEKQILQTVFAHPTTGEVIHEATLGFSIGALHYQN
;
A
#
# COMPACT_ATOMS: atom_id res chain seq x y z
N MET A 1 -16.17 -27.00 -16.24
CA MET A 1 -15.97 -27.33 -14.80
C MET A 1 -16.59 -28.69 -14.53
N LYS A 2 -16.08 -29.48 -13.57
CA LYS A 2 -16.67 -30.77 -13.19
C LYS A 2 -17.43 -30.62 -11.88
N VAL A 3 -18.71 -30.99 -11.87
CA VAL A 3 -19.52 -31.04 -10.65
C VAL A 3 -19.32 -32.41 -10.01
N ARG A 4 -19.06 -32.42 -8.70
CA ARG A 4 -18.92 -33.63 -7.87
C ARG A 4 -20.01 -33.61 -6.79
N LEU A 5 -20.26 -34.78 -6.20
CA LEU A 5 -21.15 -34.87 -5.05
C LEU A 5 -20.56 -34.08 -3.87
N THR A 6 -21.36 -33.19 -3.30
CA THR A 6 -20.96 -32.30 -2.20
C THR A 6 -20.93 -33.07 -0.86
N HIS A 7 -20.35 -32.46 0.18
CA HIS A 7 -19.91 -33.07 1.45
C HIS A 7 -20.99 -33.75 2.34
N GLU A 8 -22.19 -34.02 1.85
CA GLU A 8 -23.29 -34.63 2.63
C GLU A 8 -23.22 -36.17 2.72
N LEU A 9 -22.29 -36.81 2.00
CA LEU A 9 -22.03 -38.26 2.09
C LEU A 9 -20.74 -38.50 2.89
N ASP A 10 -20.78 -39.42 3.86
CA ASP A 10 -19.58 -39.88 4.58
C ASP A 10 -18.55 -40.43 3.57
N GLN A 11 -17.28 -40.06 3.77
CA GLN A 11 -16.16 -40.56 2.96
C GLN A 11 -16.16 -42.10 3.02
N ASP A 12 -16.26 -42.76 1.86
CA ASP A 12 -16.35 -44.21 1.63
C ASP A 12 -17.74 -44.85 1.49
N THR A 13 -18.83 -44.07 1.45
CA THR A 13 -20.18 -44.64 1.21
C THR A 13 -20.53 -44.69 -0.28
N GLN A 14 -20.76 -45.88 -0.85
CA GLN A 14 -21.28 -46.05 -2.21
C GLN A 14 -22.80 -45.89 -2.23
N THR A 15 -23.32 -45.03 -3.11
CA THR A 15 -24.76 -44.86 -3.35
C THR A 15 -25.08 -44.93 -4.83
N LYS A 16 -26.32 -45.32 -5.19
CA LYS A 16 -26.75 -45.47 -6.58
C LYS A 16 -27.51 -44.25 -7.07
N VAL A 17 -27.24 -43.85 -8.31
CA VAL A 17 -28.02 -42.81 -8.98
C VAL A 17 -29.41 -43.36 -9.29
N GLU A 18 -30.44 -42.87 -8.62
CA GLU A 18 -31.82 -43.31 -8.80
C GLU A 18 -32.48 -42.63 -10.00
N TRP A 19 -32.17 -41.35 -10.20
CA TRP A 19 -32.75 -40.55 -11.26
C TRP A 19 -31.84 -39.37 -11.62
N ILE A 20 -31.83 -38.98 -12.90
CA ILE A 20 -31.09 -37.81 -13.38
C ILE A 20 -32.11 -36.83 -13.96
N GLY A 21 -32.15 -35.62 -13.40
CA GLY A 21 -33.13 -34.59 -13.74
C GLY A 21 -32.72 -33.68 -14.89
N VAL A 22 -31.46 -33.76 -15.33
CA VAL A 22 -30.86 -32.85 -16.30
C VAL A 22 -30.35 -33.57 -17.55
N LYS A 23 -30.28 -32.85 -18.67
CA LYS A 23 -29.74 -33.32 -19.95
C LYS A 23 -28.68 -32.37 -20.47
N VAL A 24 -27.83 -32.88 -21.36
CA VAL A 24 -26.83 -32.07 -22.06
C VAL A 24 -27.53 -30.93 -22.82
N GLY A 25 -27.09 -29.70 -22.57
CA GLY A 25 -27.64 -28.47 -23.10
C GLY A 25 -28.55 -27.71 -22.13
N ASP A 26 -29.05 -28.35 -21.07
CA ASP A 26 -29.93 -27.70 -20.09
C ASP A 26 -29.18 -26.61 -19.32
N VAL A 27 -29.90 -25.53 -19.00
CA VAL A 27 -29.43 -24.45 -18.14
C VAL A 27 -30.10 -24.64 -16.79
N VAL A 28 -29.29 -24.82 -15.75
CA VAL A 28 -29.75 -25.11 -14.38
C VAL A 28 -29.37 -23.93 -13.50
N ALA A 29 -30.32 -23.42 -12.72
CA ALA A 29 -30.09 -22.33 -11.78
C ALA A 29 -29.59 -22.84 -10.43
N LYS A 30 -28.90 -21.98 -9.67
CA LYS A 30 -28.50 -22.28 -8.28
C LYS A 30 -29.69 -22.79 -7.46
N GLY A 31 -29.54 -23.96 -6.84
CA GLY A 31 -30.53 -24.60 -5.98
C GLY A 31 -31.49 -25.55 -6.71
N GLU A 32 -31.45 -25.65 -8.04
CA GLU A 32 -32.24 -26.65 -8.78
C GLU A 32 -31.64 -28.05 -8.68
N GLU A 33 -32.51 -29.06 -8.72
CA GLU A 33 -32.15 -30.46 -8.53
C GLU A 33 -31.53 -31.06 -9.80
N LEU A 34 -30.30 -31.55 -9.67
CA LEU A 34 -29.51 -32.14 -10.75
C LEU A 34 -29.82 -33.63 -10.92
N LEU A 35 -29.80 -34.37 -9.81
CA LEU A 35 -30.05 -35.82 -9.77
C LEU A 35 -30.46 -36.26 -8.35
N GLN A 36 -31.02 -37.46 -8.24
CA GLN A 36 -31.32 -38.11 -6.97
C GLN A 36 -30.48 -39.36 -6.76
N LEU A 37 -30.05 -39.56 -5.52
CA LEU A 37 -29.31 -40.74 -5.07
C LEU A 37 -30.18 -41.58 -4.13
N GLU A 38 -29.99 -42.90 -4.19
CA GLU A 38 -30.67 -43.86 -3.32
C GLU A 38 -30.11 -43.75 -1.89
N GLY A 39 -30.92 -43.24 -0.96
CA GLY A 39 -30.55 -43.14 0.46
C GLY A 39 -31.15 -44.27 1.31
N SER A 40 -30.50 -44.60 2.43
CA SER A 40 -30.89 -45.71 3.31
C SER A 40 -32.25 -45.54 4.00
N LYS A 41 -32.85 -44.33 3.99
CA LYS A 41 -34.18 -44.02 4.58
C LYS A 41 -35.08 -43.14 3.69
N SER A 42 -34.51 -42.36 2.77
CA SER A 42 -35.21 -41.52 1.77
C SER A 42 -34.24 -41.16 0.65
N SER A 43 -34.73 -40.83 -0.55
CA SER A 43 -33.87 -40.35 -1.64
C SER A 43 -33.18 -39.03 -1.27
N LEU A 44 -31.94 -38.86 -1.75
CA LEU A 44 -31.12 -37.67 -1.51
C LEU A 44 -30.99 -36.86 -2.80
N SER A 45 -31.43 -35.62 -2.76
CA SER A 45 -31.39 -34.68 -3.90
C SER A 45 -30.05 -33.96 -3.97
N VAL A 46 -29.40 -33.99 -5.12
CA VAL A 46 -28.18 -33.21 -5.39
C VAL A 46 -28.57 -31.93 -6.10
N LEU A 47 -28.27 -30.77 -5.49
CA LEU A 47 -28.64 -29.45 -6.01
C LEU A 47 -27.46 -28.74 -6.67
N ALA A 48 -27.73 -27.84 -7.62
CA ALA A 48 -26.72 -27.00 -8.25
C ALA A 48 -26.21 -25.90 -7.29
N GLU A 49 -24.89 -25.81 -7.07
CA GLU A 49 -24.31 -24.80 -6.17
C GLU A 49 -24.30 -23.38 -6.76
N GLU A 50 -24.31 -23.27 -8.08
CA GLU A 50 -24.45 -22.04 -8.86
C GLU A 50 -25.22 -22.32 -10.16
N SER A 51 -25.38 -21.31 -11.02
CA SER A 51 -26.04 -21.48 -12.32
C SER A 51 -25.06 -21.96 -13.38
N TYR A 52 -25.37 -23.09 -14.04
CA TYR A 52 -24.50 -23.68 -15.06
C TYR A 52 -25.30 -24.17 -16.27
N GLN A 53 -24.63 -24.26 -17.43
CA GLN A 53 -25.11 -25.03 -18.57
C GLN A 53 -24.47 -26.43 -18.55
N ILE A 54 -25.27 -27.49 -18.69
CA ILE A 54 -24.78 -28.88 -18.69
C ILE A 54 -24.11 -29.19 -20.03
N GLU A 55 -22.81 -29.48 -20.02
CA GLU A 55 -22.03 -29.87 -21.21
C GLU A 55 -21.97 -31.39 -21.39
N ALA A 56 -21.93 -32.16 -20.28
CA ALA A 56 -22.02 -33.61 -20.32
C ALA A 56 -22.60 -34.18 -19.02
N VAL A 57 -23.35 -35.28 -19.13
CA VAL A 57 -23.74 -36.12 -18.00
C VAL A 57 -22.79 -37.31 -17.94
N LEU A 58 -22.06 -37.44 -16.83
CA LEU A 58 -20.95 -38.40 -16.69
C LEU A 58 -21.33 -39.69 -15.94
N VAL A 59 -22.59 -39.81 -15.52
CA VAL A 59 -23.11 -40.95 -14.76
C VAL A 59 -24.42 -41.46 -15.36
N GLU A 60 -24.72 -42.73 -15.14
CA GLU A 60 -25.94 -43.39 -15.60
C GLU A 60 -26.85 -43.79 -14.43
N VAL A 61 -28.17 -43.84 -14.68
CA VAL A 61 -29.14 -44.34 -13.69
C VAL A 61 -28.81 -45.78 -13.31
N GLY A 62 -28.67 -46.06 -12.01
CA GLY A 62 -28.27 -47.33 -11.43
C GLY A 62 -26.77 -47.49 -11.18
N GLN A 63 -25.94 -46.54 -11.62
CA GLN A 63 -24.49 -46.55 -11.36
C GLN A 63 -24.19 -46.23 -9.89
N GLU A 64 -23.27 -46.99 -9.30
CA GLU A 64 -22.72 -46.69 -7.96
C GLU A 64 -21.68 -45.57 -8.06
N VAL A 65 -21.86 -44.53 -7.25
CA VAL A 65 -21.01 -43.33 -7.23
C VAL A 65 -20.53 -43.04 -5.81
N THR A 66 -19.37 -42.41 -5.71
CA THR A 66 -18.78 -41.89 -4.47
C THR A 66 -18.56 -40.38 -4.59
N ASN A 67 -18.28 -39.74 -3.46
CA ASN A 67 -18.03 -38.31 -3.28
C ASN A 67 -16.88 -37.74 -4.16
N GLU A 68 -15.98 -38.59 -4.65
CA GLU A 68 -14.88 -38.17 -5.53
C GLU A 68 -15.24 -38.20 -7.03
N VAL A 69 -16.33 -38.86 -7.41
CA VAL A 69 -16.74 -39.05 -8.81
C VAL A 69 -17.37 -37.76 -9.34
N ALA A 70 -16.87 -37.30 -10.49
CA ALA A 70 -17.51 -36.22 -11.23
C ALA A 70 -18.79 -36.73 -11.90
N ILE A 71 -19.91 -36.08 -11.60
CA ILE A 71 -21.24 -36.47 -12.08
C ILE A 71 -21.65 -35.71 -13.35
N LEU A 72 -21.15 -34.48 -13.53
CA LEU A 72 -21.47 -33.62 -14.67
C LEU A 72 -20.23 -32.82 -15.11
N GLU A 73 -20.14 -32.53 -16.40
CA GLU A 73 -19.34 -31.41 -16.92
C GLU A 73 -20.27 -30.25 -17.24
N VAL A 74 -19.91 -29.06 -16.76
CA VAL A 74 -20.75 -27.87 -16.85
C VAL A 74 -19.95 -26.63 -17.22
N LYS A 75 -20.60 -25.69 -17.89
CA LYS A 75 -20.09 -24.34 -18.17
C LYS A 75 -20.79 -23.34 -17.26
N GLN A 76 -20.03 -22.64 -16.42
CA GLN A 76 -20.56 -21.61 -15.53
C GLN A 76 -21.16 -20.47 -16.35
N LEU A 77 -22.40 -20.13 -16.02
CA LEU A 77 -23.10 -19.00 -16.64
C LEU A 77 -23.00 -17.83 -15.67
N GLU A 78 -22.50 -16.69 -16.15
CA GLU A 78 -22.62 -15.44 -15.40
C GLU A 78 -24.11 -15.16 -15.13
N PRO A 79 -24.47 -14.62 -13.95
CA PRO A 79 -25.86 -14.53 -13.51
C PRO A 79 -26.65 -13.59 -14.42
N ASN A 80 -27.33 -14.15 -15.42
CA ASN A 80 -28.31 -13.44 -16.22
C ASN A 80 -29.70 -13.62 -15.59
N CYS A 81 -30.14 -12.55 -14.93
CA CYS A 81 -31.48 -12.35 -14.38
C CYS A 81 -32.55 -12.45 -15.48
N CYS A 82 -33.37 -13.49 -15.41
CA CYS A 82 -34.64 -13.57 -16.16
C CYS A 82 -35.72 -14.12 -15.22
N ASP A 83 -36.04 -13.39 -14.17
CA ASP A 83 -37.32 -13.53 -13.47
C ASP A 83 -37.93 -12.14 -13.31
N THR A 84 -39.23 -12.02 -13.60
CA THR A 84 -40.01 -10.80 -13.41
C THR A 84 -40.13 -10.53 -11.91
N SER A 85 -39.14 -9.84 -11.37
CA SER A 85 -39.05 -9.53 -9.95
C SER A 85 -39.91 -8.31 -9.63
N VAL A 86 -40.87 -8.51 -8.73
CA VAL A 86 -41.54 -7.41 -8.04
C VAL A 86 -40.57 -6.93 -6.96
N VAL A 87 -40.06 -5.71 -7.11
CA VAL A 87 -39.10 -5.10 -6.18
C VAL A 87 -39.86 -4.33 -5.10
N LYS A 88 -39.60 -4.66 -3.84
CA LYS A 88 -40.19 -3.97 -2.68
C LYS A 88 -39.27 -2.84 -2.23
N VAL A 89 -39.78 -1.61 -2.24
CA VAL A 89 -39.05 -0.43 -1.73
C VAL A 89 -39.36 -0.29 -0.25
N SER A 90 -38.34 -0.20 0.60
CA SER A 90 -38.49 -0.08 2.06
C SER A 90 -37.66 1.06 2.64
N VAL A 91 -38.00 1.51 3.85
CA VAL A 91 -37.26 2.54 4.58
C VAL A 91 -35.82 2.05 4.87
N THR A 92 -34.83 2.80 4.38
CA THR A 92 -33.39 2.45 4.43
C THR A 92 -32.76 2.74 5.80
N ASP A 93 -31.57 2.16 6.03
CA ASP A 93 -30.79 2.30 7.28
C ASP A 93 -30.24 3.71 7.54
N GLU A 94 -30.47 4.66 6.62
CA GLU A 94 -30.18 6.08 6.83
C GLU A 94 -31.08 6.71 7.91
N VAL A 95 -32.17 6.03 8.27
CA VAL A 95 -33.00 6.34 9.44
C VAL A 95 -32.50 5.53 10.63
N ALA A 96 -32.20 6.22 11.74
CA ALA A 96 -31.68 5.59 12.95
C ALA A 96 -32.58 4.42 13.40
N PRO A 97 -32.02 3.20 13.60
CA PRO A 97 -32.77 2.04 14.06
C PRO A 97 -33.42 2.40 15.41
N ASP A 98 -34.74 2.22 15.52
CA ASP A 98 -35.62 2.59 16.65
C ASP A 98 -36.26 4.00 16.63
N SER A 99 -36.12 4.78 15.55
CA SER A 99 -36.82 6.06 15.40
C SER A 99 -38.03 5.97 14.44
N GLN A 100 -39.19 6.51 14.85
CA GLN A 100 -40.36 6.65 13.98
C GLN A 100 -40.21 7.89 13.10
N THR A 101 -40.25 7.74 11.78
CA THR A 101 -40.24 8.83 10.81
C THR A 101 -41.60 8.97 10.12
N LEU A 102 -41.94 10.20 9.71
CA LEU A 102 -43.24 10.51 9.11
C LEU A 102 -43.10 10.63 7.59
N ILE A 103 -44.04 10.08 6.84
CA ILE A 103 -44.07 10.26 5.37
C ILE A 103 -44.58 11.68 5.07
N ALA A 104 -43.65 12.55 4.66
CA ALA A 104 -43.93 13.95 4.37
C ALA A 104 -44.63 14.11 3.02
N GLU A 105 -44.10 13.46 1.98
CA GLU A 105 -44.61 13.53 0.61
C GLU A 105 -44.49 12.17 -0.09
N ILE A 106 -45.47 11.85 -0.93
CA ILE A 106 -45.46 10.70 -1.83
C ILE A 106 -45.44 11.25 -3.25
N ASN A 107 -44.37 10.99 -4.00
CA ASN A 107 -44.13 11.56 -5.34
C ASN A 107 -44.56 10.65 -6.49
N ILE A 108 -45.26 9.56 -6.17
CA ILE A 108 -45.66 8.52 -7.13
C ILE A 108 -47.11 8.09 -6.95
N ASN A 109 -47.73 7.64 -8.04
CA ASN A 109 -49.04 7.00 -8.07
C ASN A 109 -48.93 5.57 -8.60
N VAL A 110 -49.91 4.74 -8.25
CA VAL A 110 -50.03 3.39 -8.82
C VAL A 110 -50.22 3.51 -10.34
N GLY A 111 -49.34 2.83 -11.09
CA GLY A 111 -49.27 2.87 -12.55
C GLY A 111 -48.18 3.80 -13.11
N ASP A 112 -47.51 4.60 -12.28
CA ASP A 112 -46.43 5.47 -12.74
C ASP A 112 -45.19 4.66 -13.14
N LYS A 113 -44.55 5.08 -14.23
CA LYS A 113 -43.23 4.59 -14.63
C LYS A 113 -42.17 5.35 -13.83
N VAL A 114 -41.31 4.61 -13.14
CA VAL A 114 -40.20 5.14 -12.36
C VAL A 114 -38.89 4.65 -12.93
N VAL A 115 -37.87 5.50 -12.87
CA VAL A 115 -36.49 5.20 -13.30
C VAL A 115 -35.63 5.03 -12.06
N GLN A 116 -34.60 4.19 -12.10
CA GLN A 116 -33.63 4.03 -11.02
C GLN A 116 -33.10 5.39 -10.53
N ASP A 117 -32.97 5.52 -9.21
CA ASP A 117 -32.57 6.74 -8.49
C ASP A 117 -33.60 7.90 -8.53
N GLN A 118 -34.79 7.69 -9.10
CA GLN A 118 -35.88 8.66 -9.01
C GLN A 118 -36.44 8.72 -7.58
N GLU A 119 -36.68 9.93 -7.07
CA GLU A 119 -37.29 10.13 -5.75
C GLU A 119 -38.76 9.70 -5.72
N LEU A 120 -39.08 8.77 -4.81
CA LEU A 120 -40.40 8.16 -4.64
C LEU A 120 -41.16 8.72 -3.43
N PHE A 121 -40.45 8.93 -2.31
CA PHE A 121 -41.01 9.42 -1.05
C PHE A 121 -40.06 10.41 -0.39
N GLN A 122 -40.60 11.32 0.42
CA GLN A 122 -39.83 12.11 1.38
C GLN A 122 -40.22 11.73 2.79
N LEU A 123 -39.23 11.39 3.62
CA LEU A 123 -39.40 11.07 5.04
C LEU A 123 -38.94 12.25 5.89
N GLU A 124 -39.78 12.72 6.80
CA GLU A 124 -39.43 13.79 7.76
C GLU A 124 -39.01 13.17 9.11
N GLY A 125 -37.76 13.39 9.49
CA GLY A 125 -37.21 13.10 10.81
C GLY A 125 -37.04 14.36 11.65
N ASN A 126 -36.73 14.21 12.94
CA ASN A 126 -36.62 15.33 13.91
C ASN A 126 -35.62 16.45 13.55
N LYS A 127 -34.75 16.27 12.55
CA LYS A 127 -33.71 17.25 12.15
C LYS A 127 -33.47 17.38 10.64
N SER A 128 -34.10 16.58 9.78
CA SER A 128 -33.90 16.61 8.32
C SER A 128 -34.93 15.78 7.57
N THR A 129 -35.14 16.12 6.29
CA THR A 129 -35.93 15.32 5.34
C THR A 129 -35.01 14.38 4.56
N VAL A 130 -35.37 13.11 4.43
CA VAL A 130 -34.59 12.07 3.72
C VAL A 130 -35.41 11.55 2.53
N PRO A 131 -34.91 11.64 1.29
CA PRO A 131 -35.59 11.08 0.12
C PRO A 131 -35.41 9.56 0.05
N VAL A 132 -36.46 8.84 -0.37
CA VAL A 132 -36.40 7.42 -0.71
C VAL A 132 -36.41 7.30 -2.22
N LEU A 133 -35.37 6.69 -2.78
CA LEU A 133 -35.16 6.59 -4.24
C LEU A 133 -35.59 5.22 -4.78
N ALA A 134 -35.90 5.18 -6.08
CA ALA A 134 -36.24 3.96 -6.79
C ALA A 134 -35.02 3.05 -6.96
N PRO A 135 -35.08 1.77 -6.56
CA PRO A 135 -33.96 0.86 -6.69
C PRO A 135 -33.72 0.35 -8.12
N SER A 136 -34.73 0.47 -9.00
CA SER A 136 -34.67 0.02 -10.40
C SER A 136 -35.77 0.68 -11.23
N ASP A 137 -35.64 0.61 -12.55
CA ASP A 137 -36.70 0.97 -13.48
C ASP A 137 -37.92 0.04 -13.32
N GLY A 138 -39.13 0.59 -13.44
CA GLY A 138 -40.35 -0.22 -13.47
C GLY A 138 -41.64 0.57 -13.33
N ILE A 139 -42.76 -0.14 -13.16
CA ILE A 139 -44.08 0.44 -12.93
C ILE A 139 -44.46 0.25 -11.47
N VAL A 140 -44.91 1.32 -10.81
CA VAL A 140 -45.42 1.24 -9.44
C VAL A 140 -46.71 0.43 -9.42
N LYS A 141 -46.66 -0.77 -8.86
CA LYS A 141 -47.80 -1.71 -8.78
C LYS A 141 -48.75 -1.36 -7.65
N GLN A 142 -48.18 -0.97 -6.51
CA GLN A 142 -48.95 -0.56 -5.34
C GLN A 142 -48.12 0.33 -4.42
N VAL A 143 -48.77 1.34 -3.84
CA VAL A 143 -48.25 2.16 -2.75
C VAL A 143 -48.96 1.70 -1.47
N LEU A 144 -48.19 1.29 -0.46
CA LEU A 144 -48.68 0.60 0.74
C LEU A 144 -48.86 1.52 1.95
N VAL A 145 -48.57 2.82 1.79
CA VAL A 145 -48.49 3.80 2.87
C VAL A 145 -49.17 5.11 2.47
N ASN A 146 -49.59 5.91 3.45
CA ASN A 146 -50.24 7.20 3.23
C ASN A 146 -49.40 8.37 3.75
N THR A 147 -49.56 9.55 3.16
CA THR A 147 -48.94 10.79 3.67
C THR A 147 -49.38 11.05 5.11
N GLY A 148 -48.43 11.36 6.00
CA GLY A 148 -48.65 11.54 7.44
C GLY A 148 -48.54 10.28 8.28
N GLU A 149 -48.36 9.10 7.68
CA GLU A 149 -48.17 7.83 8.38
C GLU A 149 -46.77 7.73 8.98
N LYS A 150 -46.65 7.09 10.15
CA LYS A 150 -45.38 6.86 10.83
C LYS A 150 -44.82 5.49 10.48
N VAL A 151 -43.61 5.45 9.95
CA VAL A 151 -42.93 4.23 9.50
C VAL A 151 -41.59 4.05 10.24
N MET A 152 -41.08 2.82 10.25
CA MET A 152 -39.77 2.47 10.82
C MET A 152 -38.88 1.82 9.75
N THR A 153 -37.56 1.77 10.01
CA THR A 153 -36.59 1.08 9.15
C THR A 153 -37.05 -0.33 8.79
N GLY A 154 -36.96 -0.70 7.51
CA GLY A 154 -37.47 -1.97 6.96
C GLY A 154 -38.96 -2.01 6.63
N THR A 155 -39.74 -0.95 6.90
CA THR A 155 -41.15 -0.88 6.47
C THR A 155 -41.23 -0.74 4.95
N VAL A 156 -42.00 -1.60 4.28
CA VAL A 156 -42.19 -1.56 2.82
C VAL A 156 -43.19 -0.45 2.46
N LEU A 157 -42.76 0.46 1.57
CA LEU A 157 -43.51 1.65 1.15
C LEU A 157 -44.28 1.43 -0.16
N CYS A 158 -43.67 0.77 -1.14
CA CYS A 158 -44.32 0.43 -2.42
C CYS A 158 -43.69 -0.80 -3.08
N GLU A 159 -44.39 -1.35 -4.07
CA GLU A 159 -43.89 -2.42 -4.93
C GLU A 159 -43.80 -1.94 -6.38
N ILE A 160 -42.68 -2.22 -7.04
CA ILE A 160 -42.38 -1.86 -8.42
C ILE A 160 -42.26 -3.15 -9.25
N GLU A 161 -42.96 -3.21 -10.37
CA GLU A 161 -42.94 -4.32 -11.32
C GLU A 161 -42.11 -3.92 -12.55
N GLY A 162 -41.01 -4.63 -12.83
CA GLY A 162 -40.11 -4.30 -13.93
C GLY A 162 -40.76 -4.50 -15.31
N GLU A 163 -40.67 -3.50 -16.20
CA GLU A 163 -41.05 -3.68 -17.60
C GLU A 163 -39.94 -4.43 -18.36
N THR A 164 -40.29 -5.59 -18.92
CA THR A 164 -39.47 -6.24 -19.95
C THR A 164 -40.04 -5.91 -21.33
N GLN A 165 -39.28 -5.17 -22.14
CA GLN A 165 -39.52 -5.02 -23.58
C GLN A 165 -38.37 -5.67 -24.37
N PRO A 166 -38.66 -6.29 -25.52
CA PRO A 166 -37.75 -7.19 -26.21
C PRO A 166 -36.74 -6.42 -27.05
N SER A 167 -35.50 -6.30 -26.59
CA SER A 167 -34.39 -5.91 -27.45
C SER A 167 -33.89 -7.13 -28.21
N ASN A 168 -34.00 -7.07 -29.54
CA ASN A 168 -33.36 -7.97 -30.48
C ASN A 168 -31.96 -8.41 -30.04
N CYS A 169 -31.69 -9.71 -30.20
CA CYS A 169 -30.36 -10.30 -30.19
C CYS A 169 -29.41 -9.55 -31.16
N SER A 170 -28.73 -8.54 -30.63
CA SER A 170 -27.35 -8.23 -30.96
C SER A 170 -26.63 -8.21 -29.63
N GLN A 171 -25.56 -8.99 -29.51
CA GLN A 171 -24.61 -8.90 -28.41
C GLN A 171 -24.16 -7.44 -28.26
N SER A 172 -24.74 -6.69 -27.34
CA SER A 172 -24.10 -5.50 -26.79
C SER A 172 -23.64 -5.87 -25.40
N LYS A 173 -22.34 -6.18 -25.25
CA LYS A 173 -21.61 -5.75 -24.06
C LYS A 173 -22.11 -4.33 -23.75
N ALA A 174 -22.42 -3.99 -22.50
CA ALA A 174 -22.62 -2.59 -22.14
C ALA A 174 -21.47 -1.82 -22.80
N VAL A 175 -21.77 -1.03 -23.83
CA VAL A 175 -20.73 -0.37 -24.63
C VAL A 175 -20.27 0.75 -23.72
N LYS A 176 -19.23 0.49 -22.93
CA LYS A 176 -18.52 1.54 -22.21
C LYS A 176 -18.23 2.63 -23.24
N GLN A 177 -18.57 3.87 -22.91
CA GLN A 177 -18.33 4.97 -23.82
C GLN A 177 -16.84 4.99 -24.15
N GLU A 178 -16.48 4.79 -25.41
CA GLU A 178 -15.08 4.84 -25.82
C GLU A 178 -14.67 6.29 -26.03
N VAL A 179 -13.60 6.72 -25.36
CA VAL A 179 -13.07 8.09 -25.43
C VAL A 179 -11.61 8.02 -25.84
N GLU A 180 -11.32 8.51 -27.05
CA GLU A 180 -9.94 8.64 -27.53
C GLU A 180 -9.30 9.93 -27.00
N LEU A 181 -8.05 9.83 -26.54
CA LEU A 181 -7.27 10.97 -26.05
C LEU A 181 -5.88 10.96 -26.66
N THR A 182 -5.41 12.13 -27.10
CA THR A 182 -4.07 12.33 -27.67
C THR A 182 -3.32 13.45 -26.94
N PRO A 183 -2.92 13.26 -25.67
CA PRO A 183 -2.18 14.27 -24.92
C PRO A 183 -0.72 14.35 -25.36
N ASP A 184 -0.02 15.41 -24.93
CA ASP A 184 1.43 15.47 -25.09
C ASP A 184 2.10 14.41 -24.21
N LEU A 185 1.63 14.25 -22.97
CA LEU A 185 2.22 13.34 -21.99
C LEU A 185 1.16 12.52 -21.25
N LEU A 186 1.34 11.20 -21.26
CA LEU A 186 0.61 10.27 -20.39
C LEU A 186 1.51 9.85 -19.22
N ILE A 187 0.98 9.88 -18.00
CA ILE A 187 1.68 9.40 -16.80
C ILE A 187 0.82 8.32 -16.14
N ILE A 188 1.40 7.15 -15.92
CA ILE A 188 0.73 5.99 -15.31
C ILE A 188 1.22 5.82 -13.88
N GLY A 189 0.34 6.05 -12.92
CA GLY A 189 0.63 6.05 -11.48
C GLY A 189 0.81 7.47 -10.95
N ALA A 190 0.13 7.79 -9.86
CA ALA A 190 0.15 9.10 -9.20
C ALA A 190 0.85 9.06 -7.83
N GLY A 191 1.87 8.22 -7.69
CA GLY A 191 2.86 8.31 -6.60
C GLY A 191 3.75 9.56 -6.73
N PRO A 192 4.71 9.77 -5.80
CA PRO A 192 5.61 10.94 -5.81
C PRO A 192 6.23 11.25 -7.17
N GLY A 193 6.79 10.25 -7.86
CA GLY A 193 7.33 10.46 -9.21
C GLY A 193 6.27 10.91 -10.22
N GLY A 194 5.13 10.23 -10.25
CA GLY A 194 4.09 10.49 -11.24
C GLY A 194 3.40 11.84 -11.08
N TYR A 195 2.90 12.17 -9.88
CA TYR A 195 2.19 13.44 -9.70
C TYR A 195 3.14 14.65 -9.76
N VAL A 196 4.40 14.51 -9.32
CA VAL A 196 5.40 15.60 -9.46
C VAL A 196 5.74 15.82 -10.94
N ALA A 197 5.98 14.76 -11.70
CA ALA A 197 6.17 14.85 -13.16
C ALA A 197 4.97 15.51 -13.84
N ALA A 198 3.75 15.14 -13.45
CA ALA A 198 2.53 15.71 -14.02
C ALA A 198 2.42 17.22 -13.76
N LEU A 199 2.61 17.64 -12.50
CA LEU A 199 2.57 19.04 -12.10
C LEU A 199 3.68 19.86 -12.77
N TYR A 200 4.88 19.31 -12.86
CA TYR A 200 6.02 19.97 -13.50
C TYR A 200 5.78 20.12 -15.01
N ALA A 201 5.37 19.06 -15.71
CA ALA A 201 5.05 19.09 -17.14
C ALA A 201 3.91 20.07 -17.47
N ALA A 202 2.84 20.09 -16.68
CA ALA A 202 1.73 21.01 -16.89
C ALA A 202 2.16 22.48 -16.73
N LYS A 203 3.02 22.78 -15.73
CA LYS A 203 3.60 24.12 -15.56
C LYS A 203 4.51 24.55 -16.71
N GLN A 204 5.07 23.59 -17.45
CA GLN A 204 5.84 23.82 -18.67
C GLN A 204 4.96 23.87 -19.94
N GLY A 205 3.64 23.80 -19.78
CA GLY A 205 2.67 23.97 -20.86
C GLY A 205 2.32 22.70 -21.65
N LYS A 206 2.76 21.51 -21.20
CA LYS A 206 2.35 20.24 -21.82
C LYS A 206 0.90 19.88 -21.44
N GLN A 207 0.16 19.29 -22.36
CA GLN A 207 -1.13 18.65 -22.07
C GLN A 207 -0.90 17.29 -21.43
N VAL A 208 -1.28 17.15 -20.15
CA VAL A 208 -1.00 15.96 -19.36
C VAL A 208 -2.28 15.18 -19.05
N VAL A 209 -2.22 13.87 -19.26
CA VAL A 209 -3.16 12.90 -18.69
C VAL A 209 -2.44 12.11 -17.61
N LEU A 210 -3.00 12.11 -16.40
CA LEU A 210 -2.49 11.33 -15.26
C LEU A 210 -3.49 10.21 -14.97
N VAL A 211 -3.02 8.98 -14.86
CA VAL A 211 -3.85 7.80 -14.57
C VAL A 211 -3.48 7.23 -13.20
N GLU A 212 -4.48 7.03 -12.35
CA GLU A 212 -4.30 6.41 -11.02
C GLU A 212 -5.46 5.46 -10.74
N LYS A 213 -5.17 4.25 -10.26
CA LYS A 213 -6.19 3.24 -9.96
C LYS A 213 -6.71 3.30 -8.52
N GLU A 214 -5.90 3.84 -7.61
CA GLU A 214 -6.19 4.00 -6.19
C GLU A 214 -6.30 5.49 -5.82
N ALA A 215 -5.65 5.92 -4.73
CA ALA A 215 -5.62 7.29 -4.27
C ALA A 215 -4.34 8.01 -4.74
N LEU A 216 -4.48 9.31 -5.04
CA LEU A 216 -3.34 10.17 -5.36
C LEU A 216 -2.28 10.15 -4.24
N GLY A 217 -1.02 10.38 -4.62
CA GLY A 217 0.13 10.31 -3.73
C GLY A 217 0.71 8.90 -3.56
N GLY A 218 0.05 7.87 -4.09
CA GLY A 218 0.55 6.49 -4.17
C GLY A 218 0.96 5.91 -2.81
N THR A 219 1.90 4.95 -2.83
CA THR A 219 2.39 4.26 -1.63
C THR A 219 2.85 5.22 -0.55
N CYS A 220 3.70 6.21 -0.88
CA CYS A 220 4.36 7.04 0.11
C CYS A 220 3.37 7.86 0.96
N LEU A 221 2.30 8.38 0.34
CA LEU A 221 1.30 9.17 1.05
C LEU A 221 0.25 8.31 1.76
N ASN A 222 -0.19 7.22 1.13
CA ASN A 222 -1.36 6.48 1.61
C ASN A 222 -0.99 5.34 2.57
N VAL A 223 0.12 4.63 2.32
CA VAL A 223 0.47 3.37 3.04
C VAL A 223 1.98 3.23 3.29
N GLY A 224 2.71 4.34 3.34
CA GLY A 224 4.17 4.38 3.44
C GLY A 224 4.67 5.54 4.30
N CYS A 225 5.50 6.42 3.71
CA CYS A 225 6.22 7.47 4.40
C CYS A 225 5.37 8.30 5.39
N ILE A 226 4.27 8.89 4.92
CA ILE A 226 3.45 9.82 5.71
C ILE A 226 2.75 9.13 6.87
N PRO A 227 1.99 8.03 6.68
CA PRO A 227 1.35 7.34 7.77
C PRO A 227 2.36 6.81 8.79
N THR A 228 3.50 6.23 8.35
CA THR A 228 4.56 5.79 9.27
C THR A 228 5.06 6.96 10.13
N LYS A 229 5.37 8.11 9.52
CA LYS A 229 5.94 9.27 10.23
C LYS A 229 4.92 9.87 11.21
N ALA A 230 3.63 9.84 10.87
CA ALA A 230 2.56 10.27 11.78
C ALA A 230 2.42 9.35 13.02
N LEU A 231 2.60 8.03 12.83
CA LEU A 231 2.59 7.05 13.92
C LEU A 231 3.86 7.13 14.77
N VAL A 232 5.04 7.17 14.14
CA VAL A 232 6.34 7.39 14.80
C VAL A 232 6.27 8.61 15.70
N LYS A 233 5.75 9.74 15.20
CA LYS A 233 5.64 10.94 16.04
C LYS A 233 4.70 10.76 17.24
N SER A 234 3.64 9.97 17.08
CA SER A 234 2.72 9.68 18.19
C SER A 234 3.36 8.72 19.21
N ALA A 235 4.18 7.78 18.74
CA ALA A 235 4.97 6.88 19.58
C ALA A 235 6.04 7.64 20.38
N GLU A 236 6.77 8.56 19.75
CA GLU A 236 7.73 9.45 20.42
C GLU A 236 7.08 10.25 21.54
N VAL A 237 5.92 10.87 21.28
CA VAL A 237 5.20 11.65 22.31
C VAL A 237 4.81 10.75 23.48
N TYR A 238 4.30 9.54 23.21
CA TYR A 238 3.98 8.59 24.27
C TYR A 238 5.22 8.16 25.06
N HIS A 239 6.35 7.92 24.38
CA HIS A 239 7.63 7.60 25.02
C HIS A 239 8.13 8.76 25.89
N GLN A 240 7.96 10.01 25.49
CA GLN A 240 8.31 11.17 26.30
C GLN A 240 7.53 11.24 27.63
N PHE A 241 6.27 10.77 27.65
CA PHE A 241 5.53 10.66 28.91
C PHE A 241 6.16 9.63 29.87
N THR A 242 6.74 8.54 29.35
CA THR A 242 7.42 7.53 30.19
C THR A 242 8.73 8.06 30.79
N GLN A 243 9.34 9.06 30.14
CA GLN A 243 10.60 9.69 30.57
C GLN A 243 10.41 11.06 31.24
N ALA A 244 9.16 11.53 31.42
CA ALA A 244 8.87 12.88 31.89
C ALA A 244 9.53 13.23 33.22
N ALA A 245 9.72 12.25 34.11
CA ALA A 245 10.38 12.42 35.40
C ALA A 245 11.83 12.91 35.27
N GLU A 246 12.52 12.54 34.19
CA GLU A 246 13.89 13.01 33.91
C GLU A 246 13.95 14.51 33.60
N PHE A 247 12.83 15.07 33.15
CA PHE A 247 12.64 16.51 32.93
C PHE A 247 12.04 17.21 34.17
N GLY A 248 11.94 16.51 35.31
CA GLY A 248 11.33 17.03 36.53
C GLY A 248 9.81 17.17 36.45
N ILE A 249 9.16 16.44 35.53
CA ILE A 249 7.71 16.44 35.36
C ILE A 249 7.16 15.12 35.90
N GLU A 250 6.37 15.19 36.96
CA GLU A 250 5.67 14.02 37.49
C GLU A 250 4.32 13.86 36.78
N VAL A 251 4.10 12.69 36.18
CA VAL A 251 2.84 12.32 35.51
C VAL A 251 2.34 11.01 36.10
N SER A 252 1.08 10.98 36.52
CA SER A 252 0.36 9.77 36.90
C SER A 252 -0.74 9.47 35.89
N ASP A 253 -0.99 8.18 35.61
CA ASP A 253 -2.12 7.68 34.83
C ASP A 253 -2.22 8.23 33.39
N TYR A 254 -1.40 7.69 32.47
CA TYR A 254 -1.50 7.95 31.02
C TYR A 254 -1.58 6.64 30.23
N SER A 255 -2.23 6.69 29.07
CA SER A 255 -2.38 5.54 28.16
C SER A 255 -2.49 6.00 26.71
N VAL A 256 -2.09 5.15 25.77
CA VAL A 256 -2.31 5.40 24.35
C VAL A 256 -3.73 4.99 23.93
N ASN A 257 -4.37 5.81 23.10
CA ASN A 257 -5.61 5.44 22.42
C ASN A 257 -5.31 5.29 20.93
N MET A 258 -5.17 4.05 20.47
CA MET A 258 -4.78 3.75 19.08
C MET A 258 -5.83 4.23 18.07
N GLY A 259 -7.12 4.19 18.40
CA GLY A 259 -8.18 4.76 17.55
C GLY A 259 -7.93 6.24 17.23
N LYS A 260 -7.64 7.08 18.24
CA LYS A 260 -7.33 8.50 18.03
C LYS A 260 -6.01 8.74 17.30
N VAL A 261 -5.03 7.87 17.53
CA VAL A 261 -3.75 7.90 16.79
C VAL A 261 -3.99 7.66 15.31
N LEU A 262 -4.80 6.67 14.96
CA LEU A 262 -5.19 6.38 13.58
C LEU A 262 -6.06 7.48 12.98
N GLU A 263 -7.03 8.03 13.70
CA GLU A 263 -7.84 9.17 13.24
C GLU A 263 -6.95 10.37 12.85
N LYS A 264 -5.95 10.70 13.67
CA LYS A 264 -4.97 11.76 13.36
C LYS A 264 -4.16 11.42 12.11
N LYS A 265 -3.69 10.18 11.98
CA LYS A 265 -2.96 9.69 10.79
C LYS A 265 -3.81 9.84 9.52
N GLU A 266 -5.06 9.37 9.55
CA GLU A 266 -6.00 9.48 8.44
C GLU A 266 -6.29 10.93 8.07
N ALA A 267 -6.52 11.81 9.06
CA ALA A 267 -6.75 13.23 8.81
C ALA A 267 -5.55 13.91 8.10
N ILE A 268 -4.31 13.53 8.44
CA ILE A 268 -3.11 14.01 7.77
C ILE A 268 -3.05 13.50 6.32
N CYS A 269 -3.26 12.19 6.11
CA CYS A 269 -3.26 11.58 4.79
C CYS A 269 -4.32 12.22 3.89
N GLN A 270 -5.58 12.31 4.35
CA GLN A 270 -6.69 12.91 3.60
C GLN A 270 -6.40 14.37 3.22
N LYS A 271 -5.90 15.18 4.17
CA LYS A 271 -5.53 16.57 3.89
C LYS A 271 -4.51 16.69 2.76
N LEU A 272 -3.49 15.83 2.77
CA LEU A 272 -2.44 15.85 1.74
C LEU A 272 -2.95 15.30 0.40
N VAL A 273 -3.77 14.24 0.41
CA VAL A 273 -4.41 13.70 -0.80
C VAL A 273 -5.28 14.77 -1.47
N SER A 274 -6.15 15.44 -0.70
CA SER A 274 -6.97 16.56 -1.20
C SER A 274 -6.13 17.74 -1.69
N GLY A 275 -4.98 17.99 -1.07
CA GLY A 275 -4.01 18.98 -1.54
C GLY A 275 -3.45 18.64 -2.92
N ILE A 276 -3.06 17.38 -3.15
CA ILE A 276 -2.58 16.92 -4.46
C ILE A 276 -3.70 16.99 -5.50
N ASP A 277 -4.91 16.53 -5.16
CA ASP A 277 -6.08 16.60 -6.05
C ASP A 277 -6.36 18.06 -6.48
N SER A 278 -6.31 18.99 -5.54
CA SER A 278 -6.46 20.44 -5.83
C SER A 278 -5.37 20.93 -6.78
N LEU A 279 -4.10 20.59 -6.54
CA LEU A 279 -2.98 20.99 -7.40
C LEU A 279 -3.12 20.42 -8.82
N VAL A 280 -3.52 19.15 -8.95
CA VAL A 280 -3.73 18.49 -10.25
C VAL A 280 -4.84 19.19 -11.03
N ASN A 281 -5.97 19.48 -10.37
CA ASN A 281 -7.11 20.16 -10.98
C ASN A 281 -6.78 21.61 -11.36
N GLU A 282 -6.09 22.38 -10.50
CA GLU A 282 -5.71 23.77 -10.75
C GLU A 282 -4.76 23.93 -11.96
N GLN A 283 -3.92 22.92 -12.22
CA GLN A 283 -3.03 22.90 -13.38
C GLN A 283 -3.70 22.37 -14.66
N GLY A 284 -5.00 22.04 -14.63
CA GLY A 284 -5.73 21.53 -15.79
C GLY A 284 -5.29 20.14 -16.24
N ILE A 285 -4.65 19.36 -15.37
CA ILE A 285 -4.22 18.00 -15.67
C ILE A 285 -5.47 17.10 -15.68
N LYS A 286 -5.62 16.30 -16.73
CA LYS A 286 -6.74 15.35 -16.81
C LYS A 286 -6.43 14.10 -15.99
N LEU A 287 -6.98 14.02 -14.78
CA LEU A 287 -6.91 12.83 -13.95
C LEU A 287 -7.95 11.79 -14.39
N ILE A 288 -7.51 10.57 -14.70
CA ILE A 288 -8.38 9.43 -14.98
C ILE A 288 -8.21 8.39 -13.87
N LYS A 289 -9.31 8.08 -13.18
CA LYS A 289 -9.32 7.02 -12.18
C LYS A 289 -9.57 5.67 -12.85
N GLY A 290 -8.58 4.78 -12.80
CA GLY A 290 -8.67 3.45 -13.43
C GLY A 290 -7.33 2.75 -13.56
N GLN A 291 -7.37 1.45 -13.86
CA GLN A 291 -6.18 0.66 -14.18
C GLN A 291 -5.77 0.95 -15.63
N ALA A 292 -4.50 1.34 -15.82
CA ALA A 292 -3.90 1.45 -17.13
C ALA A 292 -3.34 0.10 -17.59
N GLN A 293 -3.50 -0.19 -18.89
CA GLN A 293 -2.93 -1.36 -19.54
C GLN A 293 -2.45 -1.00 -20.95
N PHE A 294 -1.20 -1.30 -21.27
CA PHE A 294 -0.69 -1.19 -22.63
C PHE A 294 -1.40 -2.19 -23.54
N LYS A 295 -1.94 -1.67 -24.66
CA LYS A 295 -2.48 -2.47 -25.77
C LYS A 295 -1.39 -2.79 -26.80
N ASN A 296 -0.43 -1.89 -26.93
CA ASN A 296 0.79 -1.98 -27.73
C ASN A 296 1.74 -0.83 -27.32
N ASN A 297 2.87 -0.68 -28.02
CA ASN A 297 3.87 0.37 -27.76
C ASN A 297 3.36 1.82 -27.93
N GLN A 298 2.14 2.05 -28.41
CA GLN A 298 1.59 3.39 -28.69
C GLN A 298 0.29 3.70 -27.96
N GLN A 299 -0.49 2.67 -27.59
CA GLN A 299 -1.83 2.84 -27.05
C GLN A 299 -1.95 2.23 -25.65
N VAL A 300 -2.49 3.03 -24.73
CA VAL A 300 -2.83 2.61 -23.37
C VAL A 300 -4.34 2.65 -23.20
N LEU A 301 -4.90 1.56 -22.70
CA LEU A 301 -6.29 1.45 -22.30
C LEU A 301 -6.42 1.80 -20.82
N VAL A 302 -7.42 2.61 -20.49
CA VAL A 302 -7.80 2.85 -19.10
C VAL A 302 -9.30 2.64 -18.97
N GLU A 303 -9.69 1.69 -18.13
CA GLU A 303 -11.09 1.43 -17.86
C GLU A 303 -11.52 2.06 -16.54
N ASN A 304 -12.61 2.81 -16.58
CA ASN A 304 -13.41 3.12 -15.40
C ASN A 304 -14.76 2.36 -15.50
N LYS A 305 -15.70 2.64 -14.58
CA LYS A 305 -16.99 1.94 -14.54
C LYS A 305 -17.79 2.10 -15.85
N ASP A 306 -17.77 3.29 -16.45
CA ASP A 306 -18.71 3.68 -17.52
C ASP A 306 -18.03 4.00 -18.86
N THR A 307 -16.73 4.24 -18.84
CA THR A 307 -15.90 4.78 -19.93
C THR A 307 -14.66 3.93 -20.12
N GLN A 308 -14.32 3.68 -21.38
CA GLN A 308 -13.04 3.11 -21.79
C GLN A 308 -12.24 4.19 -22.50
N TYR A 309 -11.12 4.59 -21.93
CA TYR A 309 -10.22 5.54 -22.57
C TYR A 309 -9.21 4.78 -23.41
N VAL A 310 -9.03 5.22 -24.65
CA VAL A 310 -7.93 4.79 -25.53
C VAL A 310 -7.00 5.98 -25.67
N ILE A 311 -5.83 5.91 -25.02
CA ILE A 311 -4.90 7.03 -24.92
C ILE A 311 -3.71 6.74 -25.84
N GLN A 312 -3.43 7.67 -26.74
CA GLN A 312 -2.26 7.67 -27.61
C GLN A 312 -1.50 8.98 -27.41
N ALA A 313 -0.61 9.00 -26.42
CA ALA A 313 0.19 10.17 -26.08
C ALA A 313 1.41 10.31 -27.00
N THR A 314 2.01 11.51 -27.05
CA THR A 314 3.33 11.68 -27.68
C THR A 314 4.39 10.95 -26.87
N ASP A 315 4.41 11.15 -25.55
CA ASP A 315 5.32 10.49 -24.62
C ASP A 315 4.54 9.82 -23.47
N THR A 316 5.09 8.76 -22.89
CA THR A 316 4.51 8.04 -21.74
C THR A 316 5.53 7.82 -20.62
N ILE A 317 5.17 8.14 -19.38
CA ILE A 317 5.97 7.85 -18.18
C ILE A 317 5.25 6.76 -17.36
N ILE A 318 5.96 5.67 -17.10
CA ILE A 318 5.53 4.60 -16.20
C ILE A 318 6.06 4.91 -14.80
N ALA A 319 5.15 5.15 -13.85
CA ALA A 319 5.43 5.50 -12.45
C ALA A 319 4.56 4.67 -11.49
N THR A 320 4.36 3.38 -11.79
CA THR A 320 3.49 2.47 -11.04
C THR A 320 4.03 2.06 -9.66
N GLY A 321 5.26 2.44 -9.35
CA GLY A 321 5.89 2.28 -8.05
C GLY A 321 6.20 0.81 -7.72
N SER A 322 5.98 0.44 -6.46
CA SER A 322 6.36 -0.86 -5.89
C SER A 322 5.27 -1.46 -5.02
N LYS A 323 5.40 -2.76 -4.74
CA LYS A 323 4.58 -3.55 -3.82
C LYS A 323 5.47 -4.33 -2.84
N HIS A 324 4.89 -4.96 -1.83
CA HIS A 324 5.63 -5.79 -0.88
C HIS A 324 6.25 -7.01 -1.57
N SER A 325 7.51 -7.29 -1.27
CA SER A 325 8.15 -8.51 -1.76
C SER A 325 7.54 -9.74 -1.10
N LYS A 326 7.22 -10.76 -1.89
CA LYS A 326 6.73 -12.04 -1.37
C LYS A 326 7.91 -12.95 -1.02
N LEU A 327 7.96 -13.42 0.23
CA LEU A 327 8.87 -14.50 0.61
C LEU A 327 8.13 -15.84 0.60
N PRO A 328 8.77 -16.93 0.14
CA PRO A 328 8.18 -18.27 0.16
C PRO A 328 8.25 -18.90 1.56
N ILE A 329 7.70 -18.22 2.58
CA ILE A 329 7.62 -18.71 3.96
C ILE A 329 6.25 -19.34 4.16
N SER A 330 6.22 -20.60 4.59
CA SER A 330 4.96 -21.28 4.91
C SER A 330 4.24 -20.56 6.06
N GLY A 331 2.95 -20.27 5.92
CA GLY A 331 2.14 -19.56 6.92
C GLY A 331 2.23 -18.04 6.89
N ILE A 332 2.84 -17.44 5.85
CA ILE A 332 2.96 -15.98 5.71
C ILE A 332 1.64 -15.25 5.46
N GLU A 333 0.61 -15.94 4.98
CA GLU A 333 -0.71 -15.38 4.66
C GLU A 333 -1.72 -15.49 5.83
N GLN A 334 -1.25 -15.82 7.04
CA GLN A 334 -2.10 -15.97 8.22
C GLN A 334 -2.50 -14.61 8.81
N ASP A 335 -3.68 -14.51 9.45
CA ASP A 335 -4.24 -13.24 9.96
C ASP A 335 -3.39 -12.53 11.02
N PHE A 336 -2.52 -13.25 11.73
CA PHE A 336 -1.59 -12.66 12.70
C PHE A 336 -0.34 -12.05 12.04
N VAL A 337 -0.14 -12.30 10.74
CA VAL A 337 0.96 -11.78 9.95
C VAL A 337 0.53 -10.47 9.29
N LEU A 338 1.22 -9.40 9.67
CA LEU A 338 1.04 -8.06 9.17
C LEU A 338 2.04 -7.77 8.05
N THR A 339 1.59 -7.00 7.07
CA THR A 339 2.46 -6.26 6.16
C THR A 339 2.66 -4.85 6.73
N SER A 340 3.56 -4.06 6.13
CA SER A 340 3.67 -2.65 6.52
C SER A 340 2.33 -1.91 6.37
N THR A 341 1.49 -2.27 5.40
CA THR A 341 0.20 -1.63 5.15
C THR A 341 -0.82 -1.97 6.24
N THR A 342 -0.95 -3.24 6.60
CA THR A 342 -1.91 -3.64 7.65
C THR A 342 -1.44 -3.19 9.03
N ALA A 343 -0.12 -3.13 9.27
CA ALA A 343 0.45 -2.56 10.49
C ALA A 343 0.12 -1.07 10.68
N LEU A 344 0.03 -0.27 9.60
CA LEU A 344 -0.30 1.16 9.67
C LEU A 344 -1.77 1.46 9.98
N SER A 345 -2.63 0.44 9.97
CA SER A 345 -4.08 0.57 10.16
C SER A 345 -4.59 -0.31 11.31
N TYR A 346 -3.70 -0.90 12.11
CA TYR A 346 -4.08 -1.79 13.20
C TYR A 346 -4.69 -0.99 14.37
N PRO A 347 -5.96 -1.23 14.74
CA PRO A 347 -6.73 -0.34 15.63
C PRO A 347 -6.45 -0.55 17.13
N GLU A 348 -5.75 -1.62 17.48
CA GLU A 348 -5.50 -2.02 18.87
C GLU A 348 -4.02 -1.88 19.22
N THR A 349 -3.72 -1.86 20.52
CA THR A 349 -2.34 -1.99 20.99
C THR A 349 -1.87 -3.42 20.80
N ILE A 350 -0.60 -3.60 20.44
CA ILE A 350 0.03 -4.91 20.29
C ILE A 350 0.94 -5.14 21.50
N ASP A 351 0.77 -6.26 22.21
CA ASP A 351 1.56 -6.60 23.39
C ASP A 351 2.96 -7.10 23.03
N SER A 352 3.05 -7.87 21.93
CA SER A 352 4.33 -8.40 21.43
C SER A 352 4.32 -8.60 19.92
N ILE A 353 5.43 -8.24 19.25
CA ILE A 353 5.57 -8.35 17.81
C ILE A 353 6.94 -8.92 17.41
N THR A 354 6.93 -9.88 16.48
CA THR A 354 8.14 -10.35 15.79
C THR A 354 8.24 -9.69 14.43
N ILE A 355 9.33 -8.98 14.15
CA ILE A 355 9.58 -8.30 12.89
C ILE A 355 10.61 -9.11 12.08
N ILE A 356 10.22 -9.55 10.89
CA ILE A 356 11.08 -10.29 9.96
C ILE A 356 11.69 -9.28 8.98
N GLY A 357 13.01 -9.11 9.06
CA GLY A 357 13.79 -8.13 8.32
C GLY A 357 14.18 -6.93 9.18
N GLY A 358 15.49 -6.75 9.35
CA GLY A 358 16.16 -5.62 10.01
C GLY A 358 16.60 -4.52 9.03
N GLY A 359 15.89 -4.38 7.91
CA GLY A 359 16.05 -3.26 6.97
C GLY A 359 15.33 -1.99 7.44
N VAL A 360 15.33 -0.96 6.60
CA VAL A 360 14.77 0.39 6.90
C VAL A 360 13.35 0.30 7.48
N ILE A 361 12.43 -0.36 6.77
CA ILE A 361 11.03 -0.50 7.21
C ILE A 361 10.97 -1.25 8.55
N GLY A 362 11.63 -2.40 8.65
CA GLY A 362 11.60 -3.22 9.86
C GLY A 362 12.08 -2.46 11.10
N MET A 363 13.16 -1.69 10.97
CA MET A 363 13.69 -0.89 12.07
C MET A 363 12.83 0.32 12.41
N GLU A 364 12.25 1.03 11.44
CA GLU A 364 11.27 2.11 11.73
C GLU A 364 10.09 1.56 12.56
N PHE A 365 9.53 0.41 12.18
CA PHE A 365 8.46 -0.23 12.93
C PHE A 365 8.93 -0.76 14.29
N ALA A 366 10.15 -1.30 14.39
CA ALA A 366 10.70 -1.80 15.64
C ALA A 366 10.79 -0.70 16.71
N PHE A 367 11.37 0.44 16.36
CA PHE A 367 11.45 1.58 17.26
C PHE A 367 10.09 2.20 17.54
N MET A 368 9.20 2.29 16.54
CA MET A 368 7.84 2.79 16.73
C MET A 368 7.06 1.94 17.76
N TYR A 369 7.05 0.61 17.60
CA TYR A 369 6.35 -0.28 18.51
C TYR A 369 6.99 -0.33 19.91
N ALA A 370 8.33 -0.34 19.99
CA ALA A 370 9.02 -0.24 21.27
C ALA A 370 8.69 1.07 22.00
N ASN A 371 8.61 2.19 21.28
CA ASN A 371 8.22 3.48 21.85
C ASN A 371 6.75 3.48 22.31
N PHE A 372 5.85 2.72 21.68
CA PHE A 372 4.49 2.45 22.19
C PHE A 372 4.45 1.47 23.38
N GLY A 373 5.57 0.86 23.76
CA GLY A 373 5.68 -0.09 24.87
C GLY A 373 5.47 -1.56 24.50
N THR A 374 5.37 -1.88 23.20
CA THR A 374 5.27 -3.26 22.70
C THR A 374 6.59 -4.01 22.90
N LYS A 375 6.53 -5.31 23.22
CA LYS A 375 7.72 -6.18 23.21
C LYS A 375 8.11 -6.52 21.77
N VAL A 376 9.29 -6.11 21.34
CA VAL A 376 9.72 -6.28 19.94
C VAL A 376 10.86 -7.27 19.84
N THR A 377 10.76 -8.22 18.90
CA THR A 377 11.88 -9.07 18.47
C THR A 377 12.11 -8.87 16.98
N VAL A 378 13.30 -8.45 16.57
CA VAL A 378 13.72 -8.33 15.17
C VAL A 378 14.54 -9.55 14.78
N VAL A 379 14.15 -10.21 13.69
CA VAL A 379 14.86 -11.35 13.10
C VAL A 379 15.44 -10.90 11.76
N GLU A 380 16.77 -10.87 11.67
CA GLU A 380 17.51 -10.47 10.47
C GLU A 380 18.40 -11.61 9.98
N PHE A 381 18.37 -11.85 8.68
CA PHE A 381 19.16 -12.90 8.05
C PHE A 381 20.64 -12.53 7.95
N SER A 382 20.94 -11.28 7.63
CA SER A 382 22.28 -10.71 7.57
C SER A 382 22.95 -10.72 8.94
N ASP A 383 24.27 -10.51 8.96
CA ASP A 383 25.08 -10.47 10.17
C ASP A 383 24.88 -9.21 11.03
N HIS A 384 24.39 -8.14 10.42
CA HIS A 384 24.07 -6.87 11.09
C HIS A 384 22.75 -6.26 10.59
N LEU A 385 22.14 -5.40 11.41
CA LEU A 385 20.98 -4.59 11.04
C LEU A 385 21.37 -3.54 9.99
N LEU A 386 20.40 -3.09 9.18
CA LEU A 386 20.61 -2.04 8.17
C LEU A 386 21.90 -2.27 7.34
N PRO A 387 22.03 -3.42 6.64
CA PRO A 387 23.29 -3.83 6.01
C PRO A 387 23.76 -2.96 4.84
N MET A 388 22.96 -1.95 4.47
CA MET A 388 23.33 -0.94 3.48
C MET A 388 24.17 0.21 4.05
N LEU A 389 24.29 0.31 5.39
CA LEU A 389 25.02 1.37 6.08
C LEU A 389 26.45 0.95 6.43
N ASP A 390 27.27 1.91 6.86
CA ASP A 390 28.55 1.62 7.49
C ASP A 390 28.34 0.75 8.75
N VAL A 391 29.16 -0.29 8.92
CA VAL A 391 29.04 -1.28 10.00
C VAL A 391 28.97 -0.65 11.39
N GLU A 392 29.74 0.40 11.65
CA GLU A 392 29.71 1.14 12.91
C GLU A 392 28.36 1.80 13.23
N VAL A 393 27.61 2.23 12.20
CA VAL A 393 26.26 2.78 12.36
C VAL A 393 25.28 1.66 12.68
N SER A 394 25.41 0.52 12.00
CA SER A 394 24.62 -0.70 12.27
C SER A 394 24.84 -1.24 13.68
N LEU A 395 26.09 -1.21 14.17
CA LEU A 395 26.42 -1.62 15.53
C LEU A 395 25.88 -0.63 16.57
N GLU A 396 25.99 0.68 16.32
CA GLU A 396 25.47 1.71 17.22
C GLU A 396 23.94 1.63 17.32
N ILE A 397 23.21 1.52 16.20
CA ILE A 397 21.75 1.41 16.26
C ILE A 397 21.29 0.10 16.89
N GLN A 398 22.02 -1.01 16.69
CA GLN A 398 21.71 -2.27 17.36
C GLN A 398 21.83 -2.13 18.87
N LYS A 399 22.93 -1.56 19.36
CA LYS A 399 23.13 -1.28 20.79
C LYS A 399 22.00 -0.41 21.35
N ILE A 400 21.62 0.65 20.63
CA ILE A 400 20.52 1.53 21.05
C ILE A 400 19.18 0.78 21.08
N ALA A 401 18.92 -0.10 20.09
CA ALA A 401 17.72 -0.92 20.04
C ALA A 401 17.64 -1.87 21.25
N GLU A 402 18.73 -2.55 21.58
CA GLU A 402 18.83 -3.45 22.73
C GLU A 402 18.63 -2.70 24.06
N GLU A 403 19.19 -1.49 24.20
CA GLU A 403 18.98 -0.63 25.37
C GLU A 403 17.52 -0.18 25.52
N LYS A 404 16.77 -0.06 24.40
CA LYS A 404 15.32 0.19 24.39
C LYS A 404 14.48 -1.08 24.59
N GLY A 405 15.11 -2.24 24.79
CA GLY A 405 14.42 -3.52 25.02
C GLY A 405 13.94 -4.21 23.75
N ILE A 406 14.43 -3.79 22.57
CA ILE A 406 14.22 -4.52 21.32
C ILE A 406 15.19 -5.69 21.29
N GLN A 407 14.66 -6.91 21.20
CA GLN A 407 15.50 -8.09 21.02
C GLN A 407 15.93 -8.20 19.56
N VAL A 408 17.23 -8.30 19.29
CA VAL A 408 17.77 -8.42 17.94
C VAL A 408 18.39 -9.81 17.74
N LEU A 409 18.01 -10.48 16.66
CA LEU A 409 18.52 -11.79 16.25
C LEU A 409 19.03 -11.70 14.82
N THR A 410 20.31 -11.39 14.65
CA THR A 410 21.00 -11.44 13.35
C THR A 410 21.39 -12.87 12.99
N GLN A 411 21.84 -13.10 11.76
CA GLN A 411 22.19 -14.43 11.25
C GLN A 411 21.10 -15.45 11.54
N THR A 412 19.83 -15.08 11.35
CA THR A 412 18.68 -15.93 11.69
C THR A 412 17.65 -15.89 10.57
N ALA A 413 17.29 -17.07 10.08
CA ALA A 413 16.27 -17.26 9.04
C ALA A 413 14.95 -17.74 9.64
N VAL A 414 13.83 -17.16 9.22
CA VAL A 414 12.48 -17.68 9.51
C VAL A 414 12.12 -18.73 8.45
N GLN A 415 11.85 -19.95 8.90
CA GLN A 415 11.52 -21.09 8.04
C GLN A 415 10.02 -21.23 7.80
N SER A 416 9.22 -21.00 8.84
CA SER A 416 7.76 -21.09 8.78
C SER A 416 7.10 -20.31 9.91
N LEU A 417 5.81 -20.01 9.73
CA LEU A 417 4.95 -19.32 10.66
C LEU A 417 3.74 -20.20 10.98
N HIS A 418 3.39 -20.33 12.25
CA HIS A 418 2.23 -21.11 12.71
C HIS A 418 1.45 -20.31 13.74
N GLN A 419 0.17 -20.63 13.91
CA GLN A 419 -0.62 -20.09 15.01
C GLN A 419 -0.84 -21.17 16.08
N GLU A 420 -0.56 -20.83 17.33
CA GLU A 420 -0.86 -21.68 18.48
C GLU A 420 -2.35 -21.62 18.85
N LYS A 421 -2.82 -22.62 19.61
CA LYS A 421 -4.23 -22.67 20.05
C LYS A 421 -4.66 -21.49 20.92
N ASN A 422 -3.71 -20.80 21.55
CA ASN A 422 -3.96 -19.60 22.34
C ASN A 422 -4.03 -18.31 21.49
N GLY A 423 -3.90 -18.42 20.17
CA GLY A 423 -3.96 -17.31 19.21
C GLY A 423 -2.60 -16.66 18.91
N GLN A 424 -1.52 -17.02 19.60
CA GLN A 424 -0.19 -16.46 19.37
C GLN A 424 0.41 -16.95 18.05
N GLY A 425 1.06 -16.04 17.32
CA GLY A 425 1.92 -16.37 16.20
C GLY A 425 3.24 -16.95 16.69
N VAL A 426 3.71 -18.00 16.03
CA VAL A 426 5.00 -18.64 16.30
C VAL A 426 5.84 -18.63 15.03
N ALA A 427 6.99 -17.96 15.10
CA ALA A 427 8.02 -18.04 14.08
C ALA A 427 8.99 -19.18 14.40
N VAL A 428 9.16 -20.09 13.44
CA VAL A 428 10.18 -21.14 13.48
C VAL A 428 11.44 -20.56 12.86
N CYS A 429 12.45 -20.36 13.69
CA CYS A 429 13.70 -19.71 13.35
C CYS A 429 14.86 -20.70 13.36
N GLN A 430 15.86 -20.43 12.53
CA GLN A 430 17.09 -21.19 12.47
C GLN A 430 18.27 -20.23 12.30
N SER A 431 19.27 -20.33 13.17
CA SER A 431 20.49 -19.56 13.01
C SER A 431 21.28 -20.05 11.79
N VAL A 432 21.86 -19.12 11.04
CA VAL A 432 22.75 -19.40 9.92
C VAL A 432 23.90 -20.26 10.44
N ASN A 433 24.21 -21.34 9.72
CA ASN A 433 25.19 -22.37 10.07
C ASN A 433 24.84 -23.27 11.27
N GLN A 434 23.61 -23.25 11.78
CA GLN A 434 23.14 -24.21 12.79
C GLN A 434 22.02 -25.08 12.23
N THR A 435 21.90 -26.32 12.70
CA THR A 435 20.83 -27.25 12.28
C THR A 435 19.59 -27.17 13.14
N ASP A 436 19.74 -26.73 14.39
CA ASP A 436 18.67 -26.72 15.35
C ASP A 436 17.76 -25.51 15.13
N SER A 437 16.46 -25.76 15.10
CA SER A 437 15.45 -24.70 15.06
C SER A 437 15.03 -24.29 16.46
N PHE A 438 14.66 -23.03 16.62
CA PHE A 438 14.06 -22.49 17.83
C PHE A 438 12.80 -21.69 17.49
N PHE A 439 12.00 -21.39 18.52
CA PHE A 439 10.69 -20.77 18.34
C PHE A 439 10.66 -19.40 18.98
N ILE A 440 10.06 -18.44 18.30
CA ILE A 440 9.74 -17.11 18.82
C ILE A 440 8.22 -16.98 18.80
N ALA A 441 7.61 -16.74 19.97
CA ALA A 441 6.18 -16.54 20.09
C ALA A 441 5.87 -15.05 20.31
N SER A 442 4.89 -14.54 19.57
CA SER A 442 4.41 -13.15 19.66
C SER A 442 2.93 -13.07 19.30
N GLU A 443 2.28 -11.96 19.64
CA GLU A 443 0.88 -11.72 19.25
C GLU A 443 0.76 -11.51 17.74
N LYS A 444 1.69 -10.73 17.17
CA LYS A 444 1.73 -10.42 15.74
C LYS A 444 3.11 -10.66 15.15
N VAL A 445 3.15 -10.94 13.86
CA VAL A 445 4.40 -10.97 13.07
C VAL A 445 4.31 -9.89 12.02
N LEU A 446 5.35 -9.06 11.83
CA LEU A 446 5.44 -8.11 10.72
C LEU A 446 6.48 -8.60 9.72
N VAL A 447 6.10 -8.71 8.45
CA VAL A 447 7.05 -9.01 7.37
C VAL A 447 7.50 -7.70 6.71
N ALA A 448 8.78 -7.37 6.85
CA ALA A 448 9.40 -6.13 6.38
C ALA A 448 10.67 -6.38 5.55
N VAL A 449 10.56 -7.27 4.57
CA VAL A 449 11.70 -7.87 3.83
C VAL A 449 11.98 -7.22 2.47
N GLY A 450 11.50 -5.99 2.28
CA GLY A 450 11.74 -5.19 1.09
C GLY A 450 10.52 -5.04 0.18
N ARG A 451 10.78 -4.44 -0.98
CA ARG A 451 9.77 -4.05 -1.98
C ARG A 451 10.24 -4.47 -3.37
N GLU A 452 9.29 -4.71 -4.27
CA GLU A 452 9.53 -5.05 -5.68
C GLU A 452 8.70 -4.16 -6.60
N ALA A 453 9.12 -3.99 -7.86
CA ALA A 453 8.36 -3.15 -8.80
C ALA A 453 6.92 -3.64 -8.98
N ASN A 454 6.00 -2.70 -9.13
CA ASN A 454 4.61 -2.99 -9.39
C ASN A 454 4.34 -3.01 -10.90
N LEU A 455 4.47 -4.19 -11.51
CA LEU A 455 4.23 -4.42 -12.94
C LEU A 455 2.81 -4.99 -13.21
N ASP A 456 2.01 -5.19 -12.15
CA ASP A 456 0.76 -5.94 -12.22
C ASP A 456 -0.30 -5.22 -13.05
N GLY A 457 -0.84 -5.95 -14.04
CA GLY A 457 -1.93 -5.46 -14.89
C GLY A 457 -1.54 -4.35 -15.86
N LEU A 458 -0.24 -4.04 -16.00
CA LEU A 458 0.25 -2.98 -16.88
C LEU A 458 0.22 -3.37 -18.37
N GLY A 459 0.08 -4.66 -18.69
CA GLY A 459 0.01 -5.13 -20.08
C GLY A 459 1.34 -5.09 -20.82
N LEU A 460 2.47 -5.19 -20.10
CA LEU A 460 3.81 -5.12 -20.70
C LEU A 460 4.06 -6.25 -21.69
N GLU A 461 3.38 -7.39 -21.55
CA GLU A 461 3.41 -8.50 -22.51
C GLU A 461 2.91 -8.13 -23.91
N ASN A 462 2.20 -7.00 -24.05
CA ASN A 462 1.75 -6.46 -25.33
C ASN A 462 2.74 -5.44 -25.92
N THR A 463 3.87 -5.21 -25.26
CA THR A 463 4.88 -4.21 -25.63
C THR A 463 6.24 -4.84 -25.85
N ASP A 464 7.16 -4.10 -26.46
CA ASP A 464 8.56 -4.50 -26.58
C ASP A 464 9.41 -4.06 -25.37
N ILE A 465 8.80 -3.51 -24.30
CA ILE A 465 9.52 -2.98 -23.13
C ILE A 465 10.31 -4.10 -22.44
N GLU A 466 11.62 -3.88 -22.31
CA GLU A 466 12.52 -4.83 -21.65
C GLU A 466 12.44 -4.72 -20.12
N LEU A 467 12.35 -5.88 -19.49
CA LEU A 467 12.51 -6.05 -18.05
C LEU A 467 13.93 -6.50 -17.73
N ARG A 468 14.40 -6.20 -16.51
CA ARG A 468 15.68 -6.71 -16.01
C ARG A 468 15.71 -8.24 -16.04
N GLU A 469 16.89 -8.83 -16.00
CA GLU A 469 17.05 -10.30 -16.06
C GLU A 469 16.26 -11.04 -14.97
N ASP A 470 16.12 -10.44 -13.79
CA ASP A 470 15.35 -10.98 -12.67
C ASP A 470 13.83 -10.79 -12.80
N GLN A 471 13.36 -10.10 -13.86
CA GLN A 471 11.97 -9.74 -14.15
C GLN A 471 11.33 -8.83 -13.09
N LYS A 472 12.13 -8.16 -12.24
CA LYS A 472 11.62 -7.38 -11.09
C LYS A 472 11.58 -5.88 -11.30
N ALA A 473 11.99 -5.37 -12.46
CA ALA A 473 11.98 -3.95 -12.78
C ALA A 473 12.09 -3.70 -14.28
N ILE A 474 11.68 -2.51 -14.72
CA ILE A 474 11.85 -2.04 -16.09
C ILE A 474 13.30 -1.62 -16.33
N VAL A 475 13.85 -1.92 -17.51
CA VAL A 475 15.16 -1.44 -17.96
C VAL A 475 15.02 -0.03 -18.52
N VAL A 476 15.88 0.88 -18.06
CA VAL A 476 15.97 2.24 -18.57
C VAL A 476 17.42 2.67 -18.78
N ASN A 477 17.65 3.63 -19.66
CA ASN A 477 18.95 4.28 -19.87
C ASN A 477 19.20 5.43 -18.86
N GLU A 478 20.29 6.19 -19.05
CA GLU A 478 20.64 7.34 -18.19
C GLU A 478 19.61 8.48 -18.23
N GLU A 479 18.85 8.59 -19.32
CA GLU A 479 17.77 9.56 -19.50
C GLU A 479 16.41 9.03 -19.00
N LEU A 480 16.42 7.82 -18.42
CA LEU A 480 15.25 7.09 -17.89
C LEU A 480 14.28 6.62 -18.99
N GLU A 481 14.74 6.58 -20.24
CA GLU A 481 13.99 6.05 -21.39
C GLU A 481 14.15 4.52 -21.46
N THR A 482 13.07 3.83 -21.80
CA THR A 482 13.09 2.38 -22.05
C THR A 482 13.72 2.06 -23.42
N ASN A 483 13.81 0.79 -23.79
CA ASN A 483 14.23 0.38 -25.14
C ASN A 483 13.18 0.74 -26.22
N VAL A 484 11.92 0.99 -25.84
CA VAL A 484 10.91 1.56 -26.71
C VAL A 484 11.03 3.08 -26.64
N PRO A 485 11.31 3.78 -27.76
CA PRO A 485 11.35 5.25 -27.78
C PRO A 485 10.07 5.82 -27.18
N HIS A 486 10.07 7.08 -26.74
CA HIS A 486 8.89 7.79 -26.21
C HIS A 486 8.24 7.18 -24.95
N ILE A 487 8.75 6.06 -24.43
CA ILE A 487 8.32 5.43 -23.17
C ILE A 487 9.45 5.50 -22.15
N TYR A 488 9.13 6.03 -20.97
CA TYR A 488 10.06 6.24 -19.86
C TYR A 488 9.58 5.49 -18.61
N GLY A 489 10.51 5.15 -17.73
CA GLY A 489 10.22 4.57 -16.41
C GLY A 489 10.87 5.40 -15.30
N ILE A 490 10.13 5.67 -14.21
CA ILE A 490 10.63 6.41 -13.05
C ILE A 490 10.19 5.80 -11.72
N GLY A 491 10.95 6.08 -10.68
CA GLY A 491 10.71 5.65 -9.30
C GLY A 491 10.85 4.14 -9.14
N ASP A 492 10.20 3.59 -8.12
CA ASP A 492 10.47 2.22 -7.70
C ASP A 492 10.25 1.14 -8.79
N VAL A 493 9.53 1.45 -9.88
CA VAL A 493 9.28 0.52 -11.00
C VAL A 493 10.55 0.18 -11.80
N ILE A 494 11.56 1.05 -11.79
CA ILE A 494 12.85 0.82 -12.44
C ILE A 494 13.86 0.14 -11.51
N GLY A 495 13.48 -0.13 -10.25
CA GLY A 495 14.37 -0.65 -9.22
C GLY A 495 15.37 0.39 -8.71
N GLY A 496 16.56 -0.03 -8.29
CA GLY A 496 17.59 0.89 -7.79
C GLY A 496 17.21 1.54 -6.45
N MET A 497 17.36 2.86 -6.36
CA MET A 497 17.12 3.62 -5.13
C MET A 497 15.63 3.96 -4.96
N GLN A 498 14.90 3.10 -4.25
CA GLN A 498 13.45 3.21 -4.04
C GLN A 498 13.08 4.26 -2.96
N LEU A 499 13.33 5.53 -3.26
CA LEU A 499 13.04 6.67 -2.39
C LEU A 499 12.08 7.66 -3.05
N ALA A 500 11.15 8.23 -2.28
CA ALA A 500 10.11 9.12 -2.81
C ALA A 500 10.67 10.38 -3.48
N HIS A 501 11.73 10.98 -2.92
CA HIS A 501 12.39 12.14 -3.50
C HIS A 501 13.22 11.80 -4.73
N VAL A 502 13.74 10.58 -4.85
CA VAL A 502 14.38 10.07 -6.08
C VAL A 502 13.35 9.99 -7.19
N ALA A 503 12.24 9.29 -6.95
CA ALA A 503 11.14 9.17 -7.92
C ALA A 503 10.64 10.55 -8.40
N SER A 504 10.49 11.49 -7.45
CA SER A 504 10.06 12.87 -7.76
C SER A 504 11.06 13.60 -8.65
N HIS A 505 12.37 13.44 -8.40
CA HIS A 505 13.41 14.11 -9.16
C HIS A 505 13.63 13.46 -10.53
N GLU A 506 13.58 12.14 -10.61
CA GLU A 506 13.57 11.39 -11.88
C GLU A 506 12.42 11.86 -12.79
N GLY A 507 11.22 12.06 -12.23
CA GLY A 507 10.10 12.64 -12.97
C GLY A 507 10.36 14.05 -13.52
N ILE A 508 11.10 14.88 -12.78
CA ILE A 508 11.54 16.20 -13.25
C ILE A 508 12.57 16.06 -14.38
N CYS A 509 13.57 15.19 -14.21
CA CYS A 509 14.59 14.92 -15.22
C CYS A 509 13.98 14.48 -16.55
N VAL A 510 13.05 13.51 -16.53
CA VAL A 510 12.36 13.06 -17.76
C VAL A 510 11.63 14.22 -18.43
N VAL A 511 10.86 15.01 -17.68
CA VAL A 511 10.14 16.15 -18.26
C VAL A 511 11.08 17.20 -18.83
N ASP A 512 12.23 17.46 -18.19
CA ASP A 512 13.27 18.34 -18.72
C ASP A 512 13.87 17.80 -20.03
N HIS A 513 14.13 16.48 -20.12
CA HIS A 513 14.55 15.84 -21.37
C HIS A 513 13.50 16.00 -22.48
N LEU A 514 12.21 15.82 -22.16
CA LEU A 514 11.09 16.04 -23.08
C LEU A 514 10.92 17.51 -23.53
N LEU A 515 11.62 18.44 -22.89
CA LEU A 515 11.69 19.87 -23.26
C LEU A 515 13.01 20.23 -23.95
N GLY A 516 13.91 19.26 -24.15
CA GLY A 516 15.22 19.45 -24.76
C GLY A 516 16.28 20.01 -23.81
N HIS A 517 16.06 19.96 -22.50
CA HIS A 517 17.07 20.30 -21.50
C HIS A 517 17.88 19.05 -21.14
N ASN A 518 19.19 19.23 -20.90
CA ASN A 518 20.01 18.15 -20.35
C ASN A 518 19.96 18.23 -18.82
N HIS A 519 19.35 17.22 -18.19
CA HIS A 519 19.21 17.16 -16.73
C HIS A 519 19.31 15.72 -16.25
N THR A 520 20.49 15.36 -15.74
CA THR A 520 20.74 14.05 -15.15
C THR A 520 20.78 14.13 -13.63
N LEU A 521 20.19 13.12 -12.97
CA LEU A 521 20.25 12.96 -11.53
C LEU A 521 21.61 12.34 -11.13
N ASN A 522 22.32 13.00 -10.22
CA ASN A 522 23.48 12.40 -9.57
C ASN A 522 23.03 11.59 -8.35
N TYR A 523 22.99 10.26 -8.49
CA TYR A 523 22.57 9.34 -7.43
C TYR A 523 23.51 9.35 -6.20
N ASP A 524 24.79 9.69 -6.37
CA ASP A 524 25.73 9.78 -5.24
C ASP A 524 25.38 10.94 -4.28
N LEU A 525 24.65 11.95 -4.78
CA LEU A 525 24.23 13.11 -4.00
C LEU A 525 22.82 12.97 -3.41
N VAL A 526 22.17 11.81 -3.60
CA VAL A 526 20.86 11.58 -3.02
C VAL A 526 21.00 11.29 -1.52
N PRO A 527 20.38 12.08 -0.64
CA PRO A 527 20.36 11.75 0.78
C PRO A 527 19.41 10.58 1.04
N SER A 528 19.77 9.72 1.99
CA SER A 528 18.90 8.68 2.55
C SER A 528 18.64 8.98 4.01
N VAL A 529 17.41 8.70 4.48
CA VAL A 529 17.00 8.92 5.87
C VAL A 529 16.20 7.73 6.36
N ILE A 530 16.51 7.30 7.58
CA ILE A 530 15.84 6.21 8.30
C ILE A 530 15.31 6.82 9.60
N PHE A 531 14.00 6.78 9.80
CA PHE A 531 13.32 7.43 10.92
C PHE A 531 13.21 6.49 12.13
N THR A 532 14.35 5.93 12.54
CA THR A 532 14.52 5.27 13.84
C THR A 532 14.64 6.31 14.96
N ASP A 533 14.81 5.86 16.20
CA ASP A 533 15.01 6.71 17.36
C ASP A 533 16.32 6.32 18.08
N PRO A 534 17.47 6.96 17.74
CA PRO A 534 17.60 8.19 16.96
C PRO A 534 17.51 7.99 15.43
N GLU A 535 17.30 9.09 14.71
CA GLU A 535 17.29 9.11 13.25
C GLU A 535 18.69 8.78 12.69
N ILE A 536 18.72 8.20 11.49
CA ILE A 536 19.94 7.98 10.71
C ILE A 536 19.78 8.67 9.36
N ALA A 537 20.81 9.36 8.90
CA ALA A 537 20.84 9.97 7.58
C ALA A 537 22.22 9.86 6.93
N THR A 538 22.25 9.60 5.62
CA THR A 538 23.50 9.44 4.84
C THR A 538 23.42 10.18 3.52
N VAL A 539 24.57 10.57 2.97
CA VAL A 539 24.74 11.11 1.63
C VAL A 539 26.18 10.85 1.15
N GLY A 540 26.37 10.64 -0.15
CA GLY A 540 27.67 10.30 -0.72
C GLY A 540 28.04 8.84 -0.52
N LEU A 541 29.33 8.54 -0.67
CA LEU A 541 29.83 7.17 -0.54
C LEU A 541 29.83 6.71 0.92
N ASN A 542 29.58 5.42 1.14
CA ASN A 542 29.90 4.76 2.41
C ASN A 542 31.41 4.51 2.52
N GLU A 543 31.90 4.19 3.71
CA GLU A 543 33.34 4.06 3.96
C GLU A 543 33.98 2.93 3.16
N GLU A 544 33.31 1.77 3.06
CA GLU A 544 33.84 0.62 2.31
C GLU A 544 34.10 1.00 0.85
N THR A 545 33.11 1.62 0.19
CA THR A 545 33.22 2.08 -1.19
C THR A 545 34.21 3.23 -1.31
N ALA A 546 34.22 4.17 -0.36
CA ALA A 546 35.14 5.30 -0.37
C ALA A 546 36.60 4.84 -0.27
N ARG A 547 36.92 3.84 0.56
CA ARG A 547 38.27 3.27 0.69
C ARG A 547 38.74 2.56 -0.57
N LEU A 548 37.83 1.98 -1.35
CA LEU A 548 38.15 1.34 -2.63
C LEU A 548 38.39 2.39 -3.73
N THR A 549 37.64 3.49 -3.72
CA THR A 549 37.70 4.53 -4.75
C THR A 549 38.80 5.58 -4.50
N TYR A 550 39.06 5.93 -3.23
CA TYR A 550 39.98 7.00 -2.83
C TYR A 550 41.11 6.44 -1.95
N PRO A 551 42.32 6.24 -2.50
CA PRO A 551 43.46 5.69 -1.75
C PRO A 551 43.87 6.55 -0.55
N ASN A 552 43.71 7.87 -0.65
CA ASN A 552 44.09 8.83 0.38
C ASN A 552 42.83 9.38 1.09
N LEU A 553 42.02 8.50 1.66
CA LEU A 553 40.80 8.86 2.40
C LEU A 553 41.12 9.30 3.85
N ALA A 554 40.59 10.46 4.25
CA ALA A 554 40.50 10.87 5.65
C ALA A 554 39.07 10.72 6.16
N ILE A 555 38.93 10.28 7.41
CA ILE A 555 37.66 10.15 8.11
C ILE A 555 37.72 10.98 9.38
N SER A 556 36.64 11.69 9.68
CA SER A 556 36.46 12.41 10.93
C SER A 556 35.09 12.14 11.53
N GLN A 557 35.04 12.03 12.86
CA GLN A 557 33.83 11.72 13.60
C GLN A 557 33.71 12.64 14.81
N PHE A 558 32.48 13.06 15.13
CA PHE A 558 32.17 13.81 16.35
C PHE A 558 30.89 13.27 17.01
N PRO A 559 30.90 12.93 18.30
CA PRO A 559 29.76 12.32 18.96
C PRO A 559 28.75 13.34 19.50
N PHE A 560 27.47 12.99 19.50
CA PHE A 560 26.43 13.87 20.05
C PHE A 560 26.52 14.04 21.58
N GLN A 561 27.20 13.13 22.29
CA GLN A 561 27.49 13.28 23.73
C GLN A 561 28.32 14.51 24.08
N ALA A 562 29.06 15.06 23.11
CA ALA A 562 29.84 16.28 23.28
C ALA A 562 29.07 17.54 22.81
N ASN A 563 27.85 17.39 22.27
CA ASN A 563 27.02 18.50 21.81
C ASN A 563 26.07 18.97 22.92
N GLY A 564 26.19 20.24 23.33
CA GLY A 564 25.38 20.81 24.41
C GLY A 564 23.87 20.78 24.14
N LYS A 565 23.44 20.99 22.88
CA LYS A 565 22.01 20.93 22.50
C LYS A 565 21.46 19.51 22.65
N ALA A 566 22.17 18.51 22.17
CA ALA A 566 21.79 17.10 22.32
C ALA A 566 21.64 16.69 23.79
N LEU A 567 22.56 17.14 24.67
CA LEU A 567 22.46 16.91 26.12
C LEU A 567 21.19 17.55 26.72
N THR A 568 20.80 18.75 26.28
CA THR A 568 19.54 19.39 26.76
C THR A 568 18.29 18.64 26.33
N MET A 569 18.38 17.86 25.25
CA MET A 569 17.29 17.04 24.73
C MET A 569 17.27 15.64 25.35
N ARG A 570 18.34 15.22 26.04
CA ARG A 570 18.59 13.83 26.45
C ARG A 570 18.63 12.86 25.26
N GLU A 571 19.19 13.36 24.15
CA GLU A 571 19.34 12.64 22.89
C GLU A 571 20.83 12.61 22.49
N GLU A 572 21.70 12.21 23.43
CA GLU A 572 23.15 12.28 23.28
C GLU A 572 23.81 11.12 22.51
N LYS A 573 23.03 10.11 22.10
CA LYS A 573 23.55 8.90 21.46
C LYS A 573 23.87 9.13 19.98
N GLY A 574 24.81 8.36 19.46
CA GLY A 574 25.26 8.45 18.08
C GLY A 574 26.29 9.56 17.82
N PHE A 575 26.53 9.80 16.53
CA PHE A 575 27.61 10.64 16.03
C PHE A 575 27.34 11.11 14.60
N ILE A 576 28.11 12.11 14.18
CA ILE A 576 28.32 12.43 12.77
C ILE A 576 29.67 11.88 12.33
N LYS A 577 29.74 11.36 11.11
CA LYS A 577 30.95 10.97 10.41
C LYS A 577 31.03 11.67 9.06
N LEU A 578 32.19 12.20 8.75
CA LEU A 578 32.51 12.82 7.46
C LEU A 578 33.69 12.10 6.82
N MET A 579 33.67 12.03 5.49
CA MET A 579 34.72 11.44 4.67
C MET A 579 35.24 12.48 3.67
N LYS A 580 36.57 12.58 3.58
CA LYS A 580 37.27 13.54 2.72
C LYS A 580 38.37 12.84 1.94
N ASP A 581 38.40 13.06 0.63
CA ASP A 581 39.55 12.68 -0.19
C ASP A 581 40.67 13.73 -0.03
N LEU A 582 41.86 13.27 0.36
CA LEU A 582 43.01 14.15 0.57
C LEU A 582 43.68 14.58 -0.74
N ASP A 583 43.46 13.90 -1.86
CA ASP A 583 44.03 14.31 -3.14
C ASP A 583 43.24 15.49 -3.75
N SER A 584 41.92 15.37 -3.83
CA SER A 584 41.03 16.44 -4.30
C SER A 584 40.67 17.49 -3.25
N GLN A 585 40.88 17.18 -1.96
CA GLN A 585 40.43 17.97 -0.81
C GLN A 585 38.91 18.11 -0.69
N GLN A 586 38.13 17.24 -1.37
CA GLN A 586 36.68 17.27 -1.39
C GLN A 586 36.08 16.35 -0.32
N LEU A 587 34.93 16.75 0.23
CA LEU A 587 34.08 15.85 1.00
C LEU A 587 33.41 14.87 0.03
N ILE A 588 33.45 13.59 0.37
CA ILE A 588 32.97 12.48 -0.49
C ILE A 588 31.71 11.83 0.07
N GLY A 589 31.49 11.92 1.38
CA GLY A 589 30.32 11.36 2.02
C GLY A 589 30.18 11.80 3.47
N GLY A 590 28.98 11.60 4.01
CA GLY A 590 28.65 11.92 5.38
C GLY A 590 27.50 11.06 5.90
N THR A 591 27.62 10.68 7.16
CA THR A 591 26.63 9.89 7.89
C THR A 591 26.34 10.55 9.23
N ILE A 592 25.08 10.61 9.60
CA ILE A 592 24.61 11.12 10.89
C ILE A 592 23.72 10.03 11.50
N ILE A 593 24.01 9.63 12.73
CA ILE A 593 23.09 8.89 13.60
C ILE A 593 22.92 9.72 14.86
N GLY A 594 21.72 10.22 15.12
CA GLY A 594 21.49 11.13 16.24
C GLY A 594 20.29 12.07 16.05
N PRO A 595 20.13 13.04 16.97
CA PRO A 595 19.01 13.97 16.94
C PRO A 595 19.02 14.83 15.67
N GLU A 596 17.85 15.01 15.08
CA GLU A 596 17.61 15.86 13.91
C GLU A 596 18.43 15.47 12.66
N ALA A 597 18.89 14.22 12.54
CA ALA A 597 19.69 13.75 11.40
C ALA A 597 19.01 14.03 10.05
N SER A 598 17.69 13.86 9.97
CA SER A 598 16.88 14.14 8.77
C SER A 598 16.91 15.60 8.33
N ALA A 599 17.07 16.55 9.27
CA ALA A 599 17.20 17.96 8.98
C ALA A 599 18.65 18.34 8.65
N LEU A 600 19.62 17.79 9.39
CA LEU A 600 21.04 18.10 9.24
C LEU A 600 21.61 17.60 7.90
N ILE A 601 21.12 16.47 7.39
CA ILE A 601 21.66 15.85 6.17
C ILE A 601 21.57 16.78 4.95
N SER A 602 20.54 17.62 4.88
CA SER A 602 20.38 18.59 3.79
C SER A 602 21.58 19.55 3.69
N SER A 603 22.15 19.96 4.83
CA SER A 603 23.35 20.80 4.84
C SER A 603 24.56 20.04 4.28
N LEU A 604 24.72 18.77 4.64
CA LEU A 604 25.81 17.94 4.11
C LEU A 604 25.64 17.68 2.60
N THR A 605 24.42 17.38 2.15
CA THR A 605 24.11 17.21 0.73
C THR A 605 24.49 18.46 -0.08
N LEU A 606 24.16 19.65 0.42
CA LEU A 606 24.55 20.91 -0.21
C LEU A 606 26.05 21.15 -0.19
N MET A 607 26.73 20.85 0.93
CA MET A 607 28.18 21.01 1.07
C MET A 607 28.94 20.10 0.09
N ILE A 608 28.56 18.82 0.02
CA ILE A 608 29.18 17.82 -0.86
C ILE A 608 28.84 18.13 -2.32
N GLY A 609 27.55 18.34 -2.64
CA GLY A 609 27.11 18.64 -4.01
C GLY A 609 27.68 19.94 -4.57
N SER A 610 27.99 20.92 -3.71
CA SER A 610 28.64 22.18 -4.11
C SER A 610 30.17 22.13 -4.04
N ASN A 611 30.76 20.98 -3.70
CA ASN A 611 32.20 20.81 -3.49
C ASN A 611 32.80 21.85 -2.54
N LEU A 612 32.13 22.17 -1.43
CA LEU A 612 32.63 23.14 -0.47
C LEU A 612 33.91 22.62 0.18
N SER A 613 34.94 23.47 0.20
CA SER A 613 36.20 23.17 0.88
C SER A 613 36.03 23.17 2.39
N GLU A 614 36.86 22.39 3.08
CA GLU A 614 36.99 22.39 4.54
C GLU A 614 37.05 23.83 5.11
N LYS A 615 37.87 24.69 4.50
CA LYS A 615 38.02 26.09 4.92
C LYS A 615 36.70 26.87 4.84
N GLN A 616 35.89 26.68 3.79
CA GLN A 616 34.61 27.38 3.65
C GLN A 616 33.61 26.93 4.72
N ILE A 617 33.60 25.63 5.03
CA ILE A 617 32.75 25.09 6.10
C ILE A 617 33.20 25.66 7.46
N LEU A 618 34.51 25.66 7.75
CA LEU A 618 35.05 26.18 9.01
C LEU A 618 34.88 27.70 9.20
N GLN A 619 34.78 28.45 8.10
CA GLN A 619 34.47 29.90 8.13
C GLN A 619 32.98 30.20 8.34
N THR A 620 32.12 29.20 8.20
CA THR A 620 30.68 29.34 8.44
C THR A 620 30.42 29.42 9.94
N VAL A 621 29.63 30.42 10.34
CA VAL A 621 29.20 30.56 11.74
C VAL A 621 27.97 29.68 11.96
N PHE A 622 28.16 28.53 12.61
CA PHE A 622 27.06 27.70 13.08
C PHE A 622 26.43 28.32 14.32
N ALA A 623 25.10 28.28 14.41
CA ALA A 623 24.38 28.82 15.57
C ALA A 623 24.64 27.95 16.82
N HIS A 624 24.77 28.59 17.98
CA HIS A 624 25.00 27.92 19.25
C HIS A 624 23.91 28.27 20.30
N PRO A 625 23.37 27.28 21.05
CA PRO A 625 23.58 25.84 20.89
C PRO A 625 22.65 25.23 19.83
N THR A 626 23.20 24.47 18.88
CA THR A 626 22.42 23.66 17.92
C THR A 626 23.05 22.28 17.69
N THR A 627 22.25 21.32 17.24
CA THR A 627 22.75 20.01 16.77
C THR A 627 23.68 20.17 15.58
N GLY A 628 23.45 21.16 14.70
CA GLY A 628 24.26 21.41 13.51
C GLY A 628 25.73 21.74 13.77
N GLU A 629 26.10 22.14 14.99
CA GLU A 629 27.50 22.39 15.37
C GLU A 629 28.39 21.14 15.21
N VAL A 630 27.81 19.93 15.27
CA VAL A 630 28.57 18.69 15.07
C VAL A 630 29.21 18.60 13.68
N ILE A 631 28.61 19.24 12.66
CA ILE A 631 29.19 19.32 11.30
C ILE A 631 30.48 20.13 11.33
N HIS A 632 30.48 21.25 12.05
CA HIS A 632 31.67 22.11 12.19
C HIS A 632 32.79 21.37 12.95
N GLU A 633 32.45 20.71 14.06
CA GLU A 633 33.42 19.94 14.85
C GLU A 633 34.00 18.74 14.09
N ALA A 634 33.18 17.99 13.37
CA ALA A 634 33.66 16.91 12.51
C ALA A 634 34.53 17.44 11.36
N THR A 635 34.24 18.64 10.84
CA THR A 635 35.10 19.26 9.82
C THR A 635 36.46 19.66 10.39
N LEU A 636 36.51 20.19 11.63
CA LEU A 636 37.77 20.53 12.31
C LEU A 636 38.68 19.32 12.53
N GLY A 637 38.10 18.13 12.65
CA GLY A 637 38.84 16.89 12.78
C GLY A 637 39.71 16.52 11.57
N PHE A 638 39.54 17.17 10.41
CA PHE A 638 40.46 17.04 9.28
C PHE A 638 41.72 17.93 9.36
N SER A 639 41.76 18.89 10.29
CA SER A 639 42.89 19.80 10.46
C SER A 639 43.45 19.82 11.87
N ILE A 640 42.88 20.64 12.77
CA ILE A 640 43.42 20.85 14.11
C ILE A 640 42.85 19.90 15.17
N GLY A 641 41.87 19.07 14.79
CA GLY A 641 41.08 18.28 15.72
C GLY A 641 39.83 19.03 16.18
N ALA A 642 38.78 18.29 16.55
CA ALA A 642 37.60 18.86 17.17
C ALA A 642 37.98 19.64 18.45
N LEU A 643 37.30 20.77 18.68
CA LEU A 643 37.55 21.63 19.85
C LEU A 643 36.87 21.09 21.10
N HIS A 644 35.71 20.47 20.93
CA HIS A 644 34.83 20.07 22.03
C HIS A 644 34.85 18.56 22.32
N TYR A 645 35.70 17.80 21.64
CA TYR A 645 35.87 16.37 21.88
C TYR A 645 37.29 15.94 21.50
N GLN A 646 37.96 15.19 22.37
CA GLN A 646 39.25 14.57 22.06
C GLN A 646 39.04 13.07 21.88
N ASN A 647 39.40 12.58 20.68
CA ASN A 647 39.43 11.15 20.37
C ASN A 647 40.51 10.41 21.17
#